data_AF-A0A0W0VBW0-F1
#
_entry.id   AF-A0A0W0VBW0-F1
#
_cell.length_a   1.000
_cell.length_b   1.000
_cell.length_c   1.000
_cell.angle_alpha   90.00
_cell.angle_beta   90.00
_cell.angle_gamma   90.00
#
_symmetry.space_group_name_H-M   'P 1'
#
loop_
_entity.id
_entity.type
_entity.pdbx_description
1 polymer ?
#
loop_
_entity_poly.entity_id
_entity_poly.type
_entity_poly.pdbx_seq_one_letter_code
_entity_poly.pdbx_strand_id
1 'polypeptide(L)'
;MLISQIHEFISALLNIERQLGVVDKEILASFQKKYPLPSTITPEHDGLNSTCSRALNEDELNWLQECFAFRWRAIADTPQDYTFDPQGQNVLWINLAKALALSLKKHYLELLIPPLAKNKSEPDGFSRLDEEIDPRDIYLSNDGSWRRIKSLYEKFQQPSAIFQTYDQKKINPRALTLKEMFRIRAKRGEELIKQIEDETYANFWDYLIRRIAPTWQKKGKCPDHILPSLLELIEIYFNVINQESNKPEFNKKLAALISELETCSVEDINHFYGIEIYGDQRNYYLVDILLDCLAGTEDLEEKLANIARWLCRYDPTLVSKCKNLTRVYENQRVGKYFDAGHLRELILKLDQTTELVKPGIQQILRLLEHEKQITAEVILKIKAVYELRWRQIIDTPSDYLRKQAENNRGWIRLAQYLAGAGYIEENYYQLLIPTIKFHIDPVTKEKITNYPLSHFILSEDGEELIYIPNCIANHQANGTFYCFTASRPRMLTAKELERLKYVEHQFYAYYLQVLADEKIDLPVSRRTIMAVRDLVNATLNPKALRLGYSISESQEKAALLAYGKFSEFLSQLPSDEYARLYAHSVIWRHEKMTVGELLEEVQSPYEQLSEALAMQPKLAAETAITPNKIKKPIKERECAALVAQKLAKLVMDYDPDVEFNLTIRSESISALAEMRLCSAKRVFRDWDHIDDKEATRRVSIIMVSLMTHSFSYLWFTGVQLEIAGYSNTTTETGKELFKTVELALELGDFSKIRFIYTYLIRKIVQRAMNQTDFKTICTRYEDTLKWLQSIEEETMFKPENCTCFEPKQIFVTLVPFLNQVRTRSILDNFLQKLIHCLSQPQNEYIKWIQVNIEFNRLLNKAAFSFKQREEVLSQLRQGPQVSEKDFLQQLSVYLVHKLSIINLQMGHKSQGLFGVDPGQYNQQIKEVKKSLQEHLPTSESIATQGEKNTLNEIFKGLKQSMQHTKSGASHAVIDYLDTLENWILAKDESCDVAVQPVVS
;
A
#
# COMPACT_ATOMS: atom_id res chain seq x y z
N MET A 1 67.75 2.78 5.09
CA MET A 1 66.99 4.05 4.92
C MET A 1 65.65 4.03 5.65
N LEU A 2 64.85 2.95 5.60
CA LEU A 2 63.57 2.93 6.34
C LEU A 2 63.70 2.74 7.86
N ILE A 3 64.67 1.95 8.34
CA ILE A 3 64.87 1.78 9.79
C ILE A 3 65.30 3.11 10.46
N SER A 4 66.13 3.91 9.79
CA SER A 4 66.49 5.24 10.30
C SER A 4 65.28 6.18 10.37
N GLN A 5 64.37 6.13 9.40
CA GLN A 5 63.11 6.88 9.43
C GLN A 5 62.17 6.40 10.54
N ILE A 6 62.16 5.11 10.87
CA ILE A 6 61.43 4.58 12.03
C ILE A 6 62.04 5.11 13.34
N HIS A 7 63.37 5.14 13.47
CA HIS A 7 64.02 5.72 14.65
C HIS A 7 63.74 7.23 14.78
N GLU A 8 63.80 7.99 13.67
CA GLU A 8 63.41 9.40 13.64
C GLU A 8 61.96 9.60 14.08
N PHE A 9 61.05 8.75 13.60
CA PHE A 9 59.64 8.75 14.00
C PHE A 9 59.47 8.48 15.51
N ILE A 10 60.17 7.47 16.06
CA ILE A 10 60.13 7.15 17.49
C ILE A 10 60.66 8.33 18.31
N SER A 11 61.80 8.91 17.93
CA SER A 11 62.36 10.08 18.61
C SER A 11 61.42 11.29 18.55
N ALA A 12 60.78 11.52 17.40
CA ALA A 12 59.82 12.62 17.25
C ALA A 12 58.58 12.42 18.13
N LEU A 13 58.05 11.19 18.21
CA LEU A 13 56.93 10.87 19.10
C LEU A 13 57.30 11.03 20.59
N LEU A 14 58.51 10.64 21.00
CA LEU A 14 58.99 10.81 22.37
C LEU A 14 59.06 12.29 22.78
N ASN A 15 59.48 13.17 21.86
CA ASN A 15 59.53 14.61 22.12
C ASN A 15 58.15 15.21 22.39
N ILE A 16 57.07 14.59 21.90
CA ILE A 16 55.69 15.02 22.13
C ILE A 16 54.87 14.03 22.97
N GLU A 17 55.51 13.11 23.69
CA GLU A 17 54.85 12.00 24.38
C GLU A 17 53.72 12.45 25.32
N ARG A 18 53.90 13.60 25.97
CA ARG A 18 52.89 14.19 26.87
C ARG A 18 51.60 14.60 26.15
N GLN A 19 51.69 14.91 24.86
CA GLN A 19 50.58 15.33 24.00
C GLN A 19 49.92 14.16 23.26
N LEU A 20 50.55 12.98 23.25
CA LEU A 20 50.02 11.81 22.57
C LEU A 20 48.78 11.24 23.26
N GLY A 21 47.82 10.82 22.45
CA GLY A 21 46.67 10.03 22.91
C GLY A 21 47.07 8.65 23.43
N VAL A 22 46.15 7.97 24.12
CA VAL A 22 46.39 6.64 24.71
C VAL A 22 46.87 5.63 23.67
N VAL A 23 46.24 5.62 22.50
CA VAL A 23 46.57 4.71 21.40
C VAL A 23 47.95 5.00 20.82
N ASP A 24 48.30 6.28 20.64
CA ASP A 24 49.61 6.67 20.11
C ASP A 24 50.75 6.29 21.08
N LYS A 25 50.49 6.35 22.40
CA LYS A 25 51.43 5.86 23.43
C LYS A 25 51.60 4.34 23.41
N GLU A 26 50.50 3.60 23.25
CA GLU A 26 50.53 2.14 23.14
C GLU A 26 51.32 1.69 21.90
N ILE A 27 51.08 2.36 20.77
CA ILE A 27 51.83 2.07 19.56
C ILE A 27 53.30 2.49 19.72
N LEU A 28 53.60 3.65 20.31
CA LEU A 28 54.97 4.09 20.61
C LEU A 28 55.73 3.04 21.43
N ALA A 29 55.14 2.51 22.50
CA ALA A 29 55.75 1.46 23.32
C ALA A 29 56.03 0.19 22.50
N SER A 30 55.10 -0.18 21.61
CA SER A 30 55.26 -1.30 20.69
C SER A 30 56.39 -1.08 19.68
N PHE A 31 56.54 0.15 19.17
CA PHE A 31 57.64 0.56 18.31
C PHE A 31 58.98 0.53 19.05
N GLN A 32 59.07 1.04 20.28
CA GLN A 32 60.29 1.01 21.09
C GLN A 32 60.75 -0.42 21.40
N LYS A 33 59.79 -1.34 21.63
CA LYS A 33 60.10 -2.77 21.86
C LYS A 33 60.66 -3.45 20.61
N LYS A 34 60.14 -3.11 19.43
CA LYS A 34 60.52 -3.76 18.16
C LYS A 34 61.75 -3.11 17.50
N TYR A 35 61.93 -1.79 17.69
CA TYR A 35 63.00 -0.97 17.13
C TYR A 35 63.62 -0.09 18.25
N PRO A 36 64.46 -0.68 19.13
CA PRO A 36 65.06 0.05 20.25
C PRO A 36 66.03 1.13 19.75
N LEU A 37 66.00 2.31 20.39
CA LEU A 37 66.90 3.41 20.05
C LEU A 37 68.37 3.09 20.43
N PRO A 38 69.37 3.56 19.68
CA PRO A 38 70.78 3.23 19.91
C PRO A 38 71.33 3.60 21.31
N SER A 39 70.79 4.65 21.94
CA SER A 39 71.20 5.14 23.26
C SER A 39 70.72 4.28 24.45
N THR A 40 69.90 3.26 24.20
CA THR A 40 69.39 2.31 25.21
C THR A 40 70.10 0.94 25.21
N ILE A 41 71.11 0.75 24.35
CA ILE A 41 71.84 -0.52 24.23
C ILE A 41 73.06 -0.48 25.18
N THR A 42 73.03 -1.31 26.23
CA THR A 42 74.22 -1.60 27.05
C THR A 42 75.31 -2.27 26.21
N PRO A 43 76.61 -1.98 26.41
CA PRO A 43 77.69 -2.26 25.46
C PRO A 43 78.20 -3.71 25.48
N GLU A 44 77.33 -4.69 25.67
CA GLU A 44 77.70 -6.12 25.62
C GLU A 44 77.00 -6.80 24.44
N HIS A 45 77.43 -6.50 23.20
CA HIS A 45 77.46 -7.44 22.06
C HIS A 45 78.01 -6.76 20.80
N ASP A 46 79.22 -7.17 20.42
CA ASP A 46 80.12 -6.54 19.45
C ASP A 46 79.80 -6.91 17.97
N GLY A 47 78.54 -6.80 17.55
CA GLY A 47 78.09 -7.28 16.23
C GLY A 47 77.19 -6.36 15.41
N LEU A 48 77.07 -5.07 15.74
CA LEU A 48 75.90 -4.26 15.32
C LEU A 48 76.18 -2.94 14.58
N ASN A 49 77.37 -2.76 13.98
CA ASN A 49 77.57 -1.66 13.02
C ASN A 49 76.90 -1.90 11.64
N SER A 50 76.13 -3.00 11.48
CA SER A 50 75.47 -3.40 10.22
C SER A 50 73.94 -3.13 10.19
N THR A 51 73.29 -2.82 11.31
CA THR A 51 71.82 -2.78 11.39
C THR A 51 71.15 -1.52 10.84
N CYS A 52 71.84 -0.37 10.76
CA CYS A 52 71.25 0.85 10.19
C CYS A 52 70.99 0.78 8.67
N SER A 53 71.58 -0.21 7.98
CA SER A 53 71.42 -0.44 6.53
C SER A 53 70.49 -1.60 6.18
N ARG A 54 69.88 -2.27 7.16
CA ARG A 54 69.01 -3.43 6.89
C ARG A 54 67.68 -2.97 6.24
N ALA A 55 67.27 -3.64 5.17
CA ALA A 55 65.94 -3.47 4.57
C ALA A 55 64.88 -4.16 5.45
N LEU A 56 63.67 -3.60 5.52
CA LEU A 56 62.55 -4.21 6.22
C LEU A 56 62.13 -5.51 5.51
N ASN A 57 61.91 -6.58 6.27
CA ASN A 57 61.34 -7.82 5.72
C ASN A 57 59.81 -7.75 5.60
N GLU A 58 59.19 -8.74 4.96
CA GLU A 58 57.73 -8.75 4.76
C GLU A 58 56.95 -8.77 6.08
N ASP A 59 57.42 -9.49 7.10
CA ASP A 59 56.77 -9.54 8.43
C ASP A 59 56.80 -8.18 9.15
N GLU A 60 57.90 -7.45 9.02
CA GLU A 60 58.06 -6.09 9.55
C GLU A 60 57.14 -5.10 8.81
N LEU A 61 57.04 -5.22 7.49
CA LEU A 61 56.14 -4.40 6.67
C LEU A 61 54.66 -4.68 6.98
N ASN A 62 54.28 -5.94 7.14
CA ASN A 62 52.93 -6.34 7.53
C ASN A 62 52.56 -5.81 8.91
N TRP A 63 53.47 -5.95 9.88
CA TRP A 63 53.27 -5.41 11.23
C TRP A 63 53.11 -3.89 11.23
N LEU A 64 53.90 -3.15 10.43
CA LEU A 64 53.73 -1.70 10.31
C LEU A 64 52.35 -1.35 9.74
N GLN A 65 51.89 -2.06 8.70
CA GLN A 65 50.53 -1.87 8.16
C GLN A 65 49.45 -2.15 9.21
N GLU A 66 49.63 -3.17 10.05
CA GLU A 66 48.73 -3.47 11.16
C GLU A 66 48.69 -2.34 12.20
N CYS A 67 49.84 -1.73 12.51
CA CYS A 67 49.90 -0.55 13.40
C CYS A 67 49.13 0.64 12.82
N PHE A 68 49.30 0.96 11.54
CA PHE A 68 48.52 2.02 10.89
C PHE A 68 47.02 1.69 10.90
N ALA A 69 46.64 0.44 10.61
CA ALA A 69 45.25 0.01 10.62
C ALA A 69 44.64 0.01 12.03
N PHE A 70 45.44 -0.27 13.06
CA PHE A 70 45.03 -0.16 14.45
C PHE A 70 44.81 1.30 14.84
N ARG A 71 45.75 2.19 14.50
CA ARG A 71 45.60 3.63 14.75
C ARG A 71 44.37 4.19 14.04
N TRP A 72 44.21 3.92 12.75
CA TRP A 72 43.07 4.39 11.96
C TRP A 72 41.74 4.04 12.61
N ARG A 73 41.56 2.78 13.04
CA ARG A 73 40.34 2.33 13.73
C ARG A 73 40.04 3.10 15.01
N ALA A 74 41.06 3.64 15.67
CA ALA A 74 40.90 4.37 16.92
C ALA A 74 40.73 5.89 16.75
N ILE A 75 41.25 6.46 15.66
CA ILE A 75 41.20 7.90 15.42
C ILE A 75 40.10 8.32 14.42
N ALA A 76 39.54 7.38 13.65
CA ALA A 76 38.53 7.70 12.64
C ALA A 76 37.34 8.43 13.28
N ASP A 77 36.87 9.51 12.65
CA ASP A 77 35.79 10.38 13.14
C ASP A 77 36.08 11.06 14.50
N THR A 78 37.34 11.14 14.93
CA THR A 78 37.79 11.87 16.12
C THR A 78 38.58 13.13 15.73
N PRO A 79 38.88 14.06 16.66
CA PRO A 79 39.76 15.20 16.37
C PRO A 79 41.16 14.82 15.85
N GLN A 80 41.60 13.58 16.05
CA GLN A 80 42.87 13.05 15.56
C GLN A 80 42.77 12.42 14.17
N ASP A 81 41.60 12.41 13.51
CA ASP A 81 41.43 11.86 12.16
C ASP A 81 42.30 12.61 11.13
N TYR A 82 43.06 11.85 10.33
CA TYR A 82 43.95 12.40 9.30
C TYR A 82 43.23 13.33 8.31
N THR A 83 41.96 13.04 8.04
CA THR A 83 41.14 13.79 7.08
C THR A 83 40.52 15.06 7.68
N PHE A 84 40.56 15.22 9.01
CA PHE A 84 40.05 16.41 9.69
C PHE A 84 41.15 17.44 9.86
N ASP A 85 42.31 17.00 10.37
CA ASP A 85 43.49 17.84 10.55
C ASP A 85 44.78 17.02 10.35
N PRO A 86 45.53 17.23 9.26
CA PRO A 86 46.79 16.54 9.02
C PRO A 86 47.95 17.11 9.84
N GLN A 87 47.74 18.21 10.58
CA GLN A 87 48.78 18.88 11.37
C GLN A 87 49.02 18.23 12.74
N GLY A 88 49.89 18.84 13.55
CA GLY A 88 50.24 18.36 14.89
C GLY A 88 50.86 16.96 14.88
N GLN A 89 50.36 16.07 15.74
CA GLN A 89 50.86 14.69 15.84
C GLN A 89 50.65 13.87 14.56
N ASN A 90 49.67 14.23 13.72
CA ASN A 90 49.37 13.49 12.49
C ASN A 90 50.47 13.66 11.42
N VAL A 91 51.23 14.76 11.44
CA VAL A 91 52.36 15.00 10.54
C VAL A 91 53.41 13.89 10.63
N LEU A 92 53.70 13.43 11.85
CA LEU A 92 54.70 12.38 12.08
C LEU A 92 54.28 11.06 11.42
N TRP A 93 53.00 10.70 11.58
CA TRP A 93 52.41 9.52 10.97
C TRP A 93 52.35 9.61 9.44
N ILE A 94 51.99 10.78 8.91
CA ILE A 94 51.94 11.04 7.47
C ILE A 94 53.33 10.93 6.85
N ASN A 95 54.36 11.51 7.49
CA ASN A 95 55.73 11.44 7.01
C ASN A 95 56.26 10.00 6.98
N LEU A 96 56.00 9.22 8.03
CA LEU A 96 56.35 7.80 8.06
C LEU A 96 55.60 7.01 6.98
N ALA A 97 54.32 7.28 6.77
CA ALA A 97 53.55 6.63 5.71
C ALA A 97 54.08 6.96 4.31
N LYS A 98 54.44 8.23 4.03
CA LYS A 98 55.07 8.63 2.75
C LYS A 98 56.38 7.87 2.51
N ALA A 99 57.21 7.73 3.54
CA ALA A 99 58.43 6.95 3.47
C ALA A 99 58.18 5.46 3.18
N LEU A 100 57.21 4.83 3.85
CA LEU A 100 56.85 3.43 3.65
C LEU A 100 56.18 3.15 2.30
N ALA A 101 55.37 4.09 1.80
CA ALA A 101 54.66 4.01 0.54
C ALA A 101 55.58 3.75 -0.65
N LEU A 102 56.74 4.44 -0.68
CA LEU A 102 57.78 4.26 -1.70
C LEU A 102 58.29 2.81 -1.77
N SER A 103 58.41 2.15 -0.62
CA SER A 103 58.90 0.76 -0.54
C SER A 103 57.83 -0.26 -0.90
N LEU A 104 56.57 0.03 -0.56
CA LEU A 104 55.43 -0.85 -0.79
C LEU A 104 54.80 -0.68 -2.19
N LYS A 105 55.26 0.30 -2.98
CA LYS A 105 54.67 0.68 -4.28
C LYS A 105 53.16 0.92 -4.18
N LYS A 106 52.74 1.57 -3.10
CA LYS A 106 51.36 1.93 -2.77
C LYS A 106 51.26 3.44 -2.57
N HIS A 107 50.06 4.01 -2.66
CA HIS A 107 49.86 5.40 -2.29
C HIS A 107 49.88 5.54 -0.76
N TYR A 108 50.46 6.61 -0.21
CA TYR A 108 50.65 6.74 1.24
C TYR A 108 49.33 6.78 2.03
N LEU A 109 48.27 7.31 1.42
CA LEU A 109 46.91 7.28 1.98
C LEU A 109 46.33 5.86 2.11
N GLU A 110 46.74 4.90 1.28
CA GLU A 110 46.32 3.50 1.43
C GLU A 110 46.92 2.86 2.69
N LEU A 111 48.03 3.41 3.20
CA LEU A 111 48.63 3.00 4.47
C LEU A 111 47.94 3.68 5.65
N LEU A 112 47.75 5.01 5.57
CA LEU A 112 47.10 5.78 6.63
C LEU A 112 45.64 5.40 6.83
N ILE A 113 44.92 5.11 5.73
CA ILE A 113 43.48 4.88 5.70
C ILE A 113 43.23 3.55 4.94
N PRO A 114 43.35 2.40 5.62
CA PRO A 114 43.27 1.08 4.99
C PRO A 114 42.04 0.82 4.10
N PRO A 115 40.84 1.37 4.38
CA PRO A 115 39.69 1.25 3.47
C PRO A 115 39.97 1.70 2.01
N LEU A 116 40.88 2.65 1.77
CA LEU A 116 41.19 3.15 0.42
C LEU A 116 41.81 2.06 -0.47
N ALA A 117 42.54 1.11 0.11
CA ALA A 117 43.23 0.06 -0.66
C ALA A 117 42.26 -0.85 -1.45
N LYS A 118 40.98 -0.91 -1.06
CA LYS A 118 39.94 -1.69 -1.74
C LYS A 118 39.33 -0.95 -2.93
N ASN A 119 39.39 0.38 -2.94
CA ASN A 119 38.61 1.25 -3.82
C ASN A 119 39.53 2.20 -4.59
N LYS A 120 40.05 1.75 -5.73
CA LYS A 120 41.09 2.49 -6.49
C LYS A 120 40.59 3.70 -7.28
N SER A 121 39.27 3.88 -7.41
CA SER A 121 38.66 4.98 -8.16
C SER A 121 37.49 5.61 -7.41
N GLU A 122 37.43 6.94 -7.43
CA GLU A 122 36.32 7.73 -6.88
C GLU A 122 35.04 7.56 -7.75
N PRO A 123 33.86 7.30 -7.16
CA PRO A 123 32.61 7.16 -7.93
C PRO A 123 32.14 8.45 -8.62
N ASP A 124 32.40 9.61 -8.01
CA ASP A 124 31.81 10.89 -8.44
C ASP A 124 32.56 11.57 -9.58
N GLY A 125 33.88 11.42 -9.63
CA GLY A 125 34.75 12.08 -10.61
C GLY A 125 35.70 11.12 -11.33
N PHE A 126 35.61 9.81 -11.09
CA PHE A 126 36.49 8.78 -11.64
C PHE A 126 37.99 9.03 -11.41
N SER A 127 38.34 9.87 -10.44
CA SER A 127 39.72 10.19 -10.07
C SER A 127 40.43 8.96 -9.49
N ARG A 128 41.72 8.84 -9.78
CA ARG A 128 42.61 7.82 -9.19
C ARG A 128 43.45 8.45 -8.07
N LEU A 129 44.07 7.60 -7.24
CA LEU A 129 45.05 8.00 -6.24
C LEU A 129 46.44 8.07 -6.88
N ASP A 130 46.67 9.02 -7.79
CA ASP A 130 47.89 9.16 -8.58
C ASP A 130 48.70 10.46 -8.30
N GLU A 131 48.11 11.44 -7.61
CA GLU A 131 48.75 12.72 -7.23
C GLU A 131 49.02 12.82 -5.71
N GLU A 132 49.88 13.74 -5.26
CA GLU A 132 49.98 14.09 -3.83
C GLU A 132 48.70 14.81 -3.39
N ILE A 133 47.75 14.04 -2.85
CA ILE A 133 46.46 14.57 -2.35
C ILE A 133 46.61 15.00 -0.88
N ASP A 134 46.11 16.17 -0.52
CA ASP A 134 45.94 16.57 0.89
C ASP A 134 44.87 15.65 1.53
N PRO A 135 45.13 15.00 2.68
CA PRO A 135 44.13 14.18 3.36
C PRO A 135 42.79 14.88 3.60
N ARG A 136 42.79 16.21 3.76
CA ARG A 136 41.58 17.02 3.96
C ARG A 136 40.71 17.11 2.72
N ASP A 137 41.26 16.91 1.52
CA ASP A 137 40.44 16.89 0.30
C ASP A 137 39.56 15.63 0.20
N ILE A 138 39.78 14.64 1.07
CA ILE A 138 39.08 13.35 1.03
C ILE A 138 38.10 13.22 2.20
N TYR A 139 36.95 12.62 1.94
CA TYR A 139 36.06 12.09 2.97
C TYR A 139 35.63 10.67 2.62
N LEU A 140 35.23 9.90 3.63
CA LEU A 140 34.80 8.51 3.48
C LEU A 140 33.28 8.39 3.53
N SER A 141 32.74 7.48 2.73
CA SER A 141 31.37 6.99 2.81
C SER A 141 31.21 5.91 3.88
N ASN A 142 29.95 5.52 4.17
CA ASN A 142 29.62 4.45 5.12
C ASN A 142 30.12 3.07 4.66
N ASP A 143 30.25 2.86 3.34
CA ASP A 143 30.80 1.63 2.73
C ASP A 143 32.34 1.59 2.69
N GLY A 144 33.01 2.65 3.17
CA GLY A 144 34.46 2.81 3.12
C GLY A 144 35.00 3.32 1.78
N SER A 145 34.13 3.66 0.82
CA SER A 145 34.53 4.35 -0.42
C SER A 145 35.00 5.77 -0.11
N TRP A 146 36.09 6.20 -0.76
CA TRP A 146 36.62 7.55 -0.61
C TRP A 146 36.10 8.47 -1.72
N ARG A 147 35.96 9.75 -1.39
CA ARG A 147 35.44 10.80 -2.27
C ARG A 147 36.22 12.10 -2.08
N ARG A 148 36.24 12.95 -3.09
CA ARG A 148 36.91 14.25 -3.08
C ARG A 148 35.92 15.39 -2.87
N ILE A 149 36.29 16.34 -2.02
CA ILE A 149 35.57 17.60 -1.84
C ILE A 149 35.53 18.38 -3.15
N LYS A 150 36.63 18.38 -3.90
CA LYS A 150 36.72 19.06 -5.21
C LYS A 150 35.65 18.54 -6.18
N SER A 151 35.46 17.22 -6.27
CA SER A 151 34.44 16.60 -7.12
C SER A 151 33.03 17.01 -6.72
N LEU A 152 32.73 17.11 -5.42
CA LEU A 152 31.45 17.65 -4.95
C LEU A 152 31.30 19.14 -5.31
N TYR A 153 32.33 19.95 -5.09
CA TYR A 153 32.32 21.38 -5.40
C TYR A 153 32.03 21.64 -6.87
N GLU A 154 32.72 20.94 -7.78
CA GLU A 154 32.54 21.06 -9.23
C GLU A 154 31.12 20.68 -9.66
N LYS A 155 30.51 19.67 -9.03
CA LYS A 155 29.11 19.32 -9.26
C LYS A 155 28.16 20.44 -8.86
N PHE A 156 28.41 21.11 -7.73
CA PHE A 156 27.56 22.19 -7.23
C PHE A 156 27.65 23.49 -8.03
N GLN A 157 28.63 23.62 -8.93
CA GLN A 157 28.68 24.74 -9.88
C GLN A 157 27.64 24.61 -11.02
N GLN A 158 27.01 23.44 -11.17
CA GLN A 158 26.01 23.24 -12.22
C GLN A 158 24.66 23.89 -11.86
N PRO A 159 23.97 24.58 -12.79
CA PRO A 159 22.71 25.29 -12.51
C PRO A 159 21.57 24.41 -11.98
N SER A 160 21.61 23.12 -12.29
CA SER A 160 20.60 22.13 -11.89
C SER A 160 21.08 21.20 -10.78
N ALA A 161 22.22 21.49 -10.14
CA ALA A 161 22.83 20.60 -9.15
C ALA A 161 21.88 20.33 -7.98
N ILE A 162 21.76 19.05 -7.63
CA ILE A 162 21.09 18.58 -6.41
C ILE A 162 22.18 18.09 -5.47
N PHE A 163 21.99 18.28 -4.16
CA PHE A 163 22.93 17.83 -3.14
C PHE A 163 22.90 16.30 -3.02
N GLN A 164 23.75 15.62 -3.80
CA GLN A 164 23.72 14.17 -3.98
C GLN A 164 25.09 13.57 -4.25
N THR A 165 25.19 12.24 -4.12
CA THR A 165 26.41 11.44 -4.29
C THR A 165 26.08 10.06 -4.90
N TYR A 166 27.07 9.33 -5.42
CA TYR A 166 26.85 8.00 -6.06
C TYR A 166 27.54 6.85 -5.31
N ASP A 167 26.86 5.73 -5.05
CA ASP A 167 27.53 4.55 -4.50
C ASP A 167 28.21 3.72 -5.60
N GLN A 168 29.33 3.05 -5.32
CA GLN A 168 30.02 2.20 -6.31
C GLN A 168 29.16 1.08 -6.89
N LYS A 169 28.15 0.62 -6.14
CA LYS A 169 27.25 -0.48 -6.52
C LYS A 169 25.93 -0.02 -7.14
N LYS A 170 25.58 1.27 -7.04
CA LYS A 170 24.28 1.80 -7.48
C LYS A 170 24.50 2.82 -8.59
N ILE A 171 23.80 2.64 -9.70
CA ILE A 171 23.76 3.62 -10.79
C ILE A 171 22.98 4.88 -10.35
N ASN A 172 22.10 4.72 -9.35
CA ASN A 172 21.21 5.80 -8.91
C ASN A 172 21.89 6.71 -7.87
N PRO A 173 21.72 8.05 -8.00
CA PRO A 173 22.19 8.99 -7.00
C PRO A 173 21.46 8.81 -5.67
N ARG A 174 22.11 9.18 -4.57
CA ARG A 174 21.52 9.27 -3.22
C ARG A 174 21.93 10.56 -2.51
N ALA A 175 21.22 10.92 -1.46
CA ALA A 175 21.62 12.03 -0.59
C ALA A 175 22.92 11.69 0.18
N LEU A 176 23.69 12.71 0.57
CA LEU A 176 24.81 12.54 1.49
C LEU A 176 24.28 12.18 2.88
N THR A 177 24.95 11.25 3.56
CA THR A 177 24.56 10.85 4.92
C THR A 177 25.06 11.88 5.95
N LEU A 178 24.43 11.91 7.13
CA LEU A 178 24.88 12.76 8.24
C LEU A 178 26.33 12.47 8.67
N LYS A 179 26.81 11.22 8.54
CA LYS A 179 28.22 10.90 8.82
C LYS A 179 29.17 11.47 7.77
N GLU A 180 28.80 11.42 6.49
CA GLU A 180 29.58 12.03 5.41
C GLU A 180 29.65 13.55 5.59
N MET A 181 28.52 14.19 5.89
CA MET A 181 28.47 15.63 6.17
C MET A 181 29.23 16.01 7.44
N PHE A 182 29.18 15.20 8.49
CA PHE A 182 30.00 15.38 9.69
C PHE A 182 31.49 15.42 9.35
N ARG A 183 31.96 14.44 8.57
CA ARG A 183 33.36 14.36 8.12
C ARG A 183 33.77 15.56 7.27
N ILE A 184 32.87 16.09 6.45
CA ILE A 184 33.12 17.30 5.66
C ILE A 184 33.21 18.53 6.58
N ARG A 185 32.28 18.69 7.53
CA ARG A 185 32.23 19.80 8.48
C ARG A 185 33.41 19.84 9.44
N ALA A 186 33.92 18.68 9.85
CA ALA A 186 34.95 18.56 10.88
C ALA A 186 36.35 19.00 10.44
N LYS A 187 36.55 19.36 9.16
CA LYS A 187 37.84 19.72 8.56
C LYS A 187 38.35 21.07 9.04
N ARG A 188 39.65 21.15 9.38
CA ARG A 188 40.31 22.31 9.99
C ARG A 188 41.59 22.70 9.25
N GLY A 189 42.03 23.94 9.49
CA GLY A 189 43.26 24.51 8.96
C GLY A 189 43.02 25.77 8.13
N GLU A 190 43.96 26.72 8.22
CA GLU A 190 43.90 28.00 7.49
C GLU A 190 43.96 27.80 5.97
N GLU A 191 44.55 26.70 5.51
CA GLU A 191 44.67 26.36 4.08
C GLU A 191 43.32 26.00 3.44
N LEU A 192 42.26 25.81 4.23
CA LEU A 192 40.91 25.55 3.75
C LEU A 192 40.15 26.84 3.39
N ILE A 193 40.65 28.01 3.79
CA ILE A 193 40.03 29.29 3.50
C ILE A 193 40.08 29.52 1.99
N LYS A 194 38.92 29.74 1.37
CA LYS A 194 38.80 29.98 -0.08
C LYS A 194 38.05 31.28 -0.33
N GLN A 195 38.53 32.03 -1.31
CA GLN A 195 37.82 33.20 -1.84
C GLN A 195 37.11 32.80 -3.14
N ILE A 196 35.79 32.99 -3.20
CA ILE A 196 34.96 32.68 -4.37
C ILE A 196 34.01 33.86 -4.58
N GLU A 197 33.96 34.40 -5.80
CA GLU A 197 33.02 35.48 -6.18
C GLU A 197 32.97 36.63 -5.15
N ASP A 198 34.14 37.12 -4.73
CA ASP A 198 34.36 38.20 -3.75
C ASP A 198 34.00 37.90 -2.28
N GLU A 199 33.52 36.70 -1.97
CA GLU A 199 33.29 36.26 -0.59
C GLU A 199 34.42 35.33 -0.10
N THR A 200 34.80 35.48 1.17
CA THR A 200 35.71 34.57 1.86
C THR A 200 34.90 33.55 2.67
N TYR A 201 35.19 32.26 2.42
CA TYR A 201 34.61 31.12 3.13
C TYR A 201 35.68 30.46 3.99
N ALA A 202 35.33 30.16 5.24
CA ALA A 202 36.27 29.58 6.19
C ALA A 202 36.73 28.17 5.79
N ASN A 203 35.83 27.39 5.18
CA ASN A 203 36.09 26.08 4.62
C ASN A 203 34.96 25.69 3.64
N PHE A 204 34.99 24.48 3.09
CA PHE A 204 33.95 23.99 2.17
C PHE A 204 32.57 23.87 2.82
N TRP A 205 32.47 23.55 4.12
CA TRP A 205 31.18 23.49 4.81
C TRP A 205 30.53 24.87 4.92
N ASP A 206 31.32 25.90 5.25
CA ASP A 206 30.86 27.30 5.27
C ASP A 206 30.32 27.74 3.90
N TYR A 207 31.02 27.36 2.82
CA TYR A 207 30.52 27.55 1.45
C TYR A 207 29.18 26.83 1.21
N LEU A 208 29.07 25.55 1.60
CA LEU A 208 27.82 24.77 1.43
C LEU A 208 26.65 25.43 2.15
N ILE A 209 26.84 25.80 3.41
CA ILE A 209 25.77 26.37 4.25
C ILE A 209 25.35 27.76 3.74
N ARG A 210 26.30 28.62 3.35
CA ARG A 210 25.97 29.99 2.94
C ARG A 210 25.45 30.08 1.49
N ARG A 211 25.96 29.25 0.57
CA ARG A 211 25.65 29.35 -0.86
C ARG A 211 24.66 28.30 -1.35
N ILE A 212 24.73 27.08 -0.83
CA ILE A 212 23.99 25.93 -1.37
C ILE A 212 22.76 25.58 -0.52
N ALA A 213 22.86 25.53 0.81
CA ALA A 213 21.75 25.19 1.69
C ALA A 213 20.47 26.04 1.49
N PRO A 214 20.53 27.36 1.20
CA PRO A 214 19.35 28.16 0.86
C PRO A 214 18.55 27.63 -0.35
N THR A 215 19.18 26.80 -1.18
CA THR A 215 18.54 26.21 -2.37
C THR A 215 17.92 24.84 -2.10
N TRP A 216 18.23 24.19 -0.97
CA TRP A 216 17.79 22.81 -0.71
C TRP A 216 16.27 22.67 -0.57
N GLN A 217 15.58 23.71 -0.08
CA GLN A 217 14.11 23.70 0.01
C GLN A 217 13.40 23.97 -1.33
N LYS A 218 14.12 24.33 -2.41
CA LYS A 218 13.50 24.64 -3.72
C LYS A 218 12.89 23.42 -4.41
N LYS A 219 13.35 22.22 -4.05
CA LYS A 219 12.88 20.93 -4.57
C LYS A 219 12.57 20.00 -3.40
N GLY A 220 11.65 19.06 -3.61
CA GLY A 220 11.21 18.13 -2.56
C GLY A 220 10.30 18.78 -1.52
N LYS A 221 9.95 18.00 -0.51
CA LYS A 221 9.08 18.38 0.61
C LYS A 221 9.66 17.88 1.93
N CYS A 222 9.16 18.42 3.03
CA CYS A 222 9.48 17.88 4.35
C CYS A 222 8.93 16.45 4.48
N PRO A 223 9.76 15.45 4.84
CA PRO A 223 9.30 14.09 5.08
C PRO A 223 8.57 14.01 6.43
N ASP A 224 7.25 14.26 6.41
CA ASP A 224 6.42 14.37 7.62
C ASP A 224 6.50 13.14 8.55
N HIS A 225 6.67 11.94 7.98
CA HIS A 225 6.77 10.68 8.72
C HIS A 225 8.01 10.61 9.64
N ILE A 226 9.05 11.43 9.41
CA ILE A 226 10.25 11.49 10.24
C ILE A 226 10.05 12.38 11.48
N LEU A 227 9.10 13.32 11.43
CA LEU A 227 8.92 14.32 12.47
C LEU A 227 8.58 13.73 13.85
N PRO A 228 7.77 12.66 13.98
CA PRO A 228 7.59 11.98 15.25
C PRO A 228 8.88 11.39 15.82
N SER A 229 9.72 10.77 14.99
CA SER A 229 11.03 10.23 15.40
C SER A 229 11.99 11.34 15.85
N LEU A 230 11.96 12.50 15.18
CA LEU A 230 12.71 13.69 15.59
C LEU A 230 12.21 14.24 16.94
N LEU A 231 10.90 14.30 17.15
CA LEU A 231 10.32 14.70 18.45
C LEU A 231 10.79 13.75 19.55
N GLU A 232 10.69 12.44 19.35
CA GLU A 232 11.10 11.43 20.32
C GLU A 232 12.60 11.54 20.68
N LEU A 233 13.46 11.82 19.70
CA LEU A 233 14.88 12.11 19.94
C LEU A 233 15.06 13.30 20.90
N ILE A 234 14.29 14.37 20.69
CA ILE A 234 14.29 15.55 21.57
C ILE A 234 13.78 15.18 22.96
N GLU A 235 12.70 14.39 23.07
CA GLU A 235 12.17 13.96 24.38
C GLU A 235 13.20 13.16 25.16
N ILE A 236 13.88 12.21 24.51
CA ILE A 236 14.95 11.41 25.12
C ILE A 236 16.05 12.34 25.60
N TYR A 237 16.51 13.29 24.78
CA TYR A 237 17.53 14.25 25.20
C TYR A 237 17.11 14.99 26.48
N PHE A 238 15.94 15.63 26.50
CA PHE A 238 15.48 16.41 27.66
C PHE A 238 15.14 15.57 28.90
N ASN A 239 14.84 14.29 28.74
CA ASN A 239 14.70 13.36 29.87
C ASN A 239 16.06 12.91 30.43
N VAL A 240 17.12 12.94 29.60
CA VAL A 240 18.46 12.39 29.89
C VAL A 240 19.48 13.44 30.33
N ILE A 241 19.30 14.74 30.06
CA ILE A 241 20.26 15.82 30.40
C ILE A 241 20.78 15.76 31.86
N ASN A 242 20.01 15.17 32.79
CA ASN A 242 20.39 15.06 34.22
C ASN A 242 21.05 13.72 34.61
N GLN A 243 21.31 12.79 33.68
CA GLN A 243 21.83 11.43 33.97
C GLN A 243 22.85 10.97 32.91
N GLU A 244 24.15 10.95 33.25
CA GLU A 244 25.23 10.46 32.37
C GLU A 244 25.02 9.00 31.90
N SER A 245 24.26 8.19 32.65
CA SER A 245 23.99 6.78 32.36
C SER A 245 23.19 6.52 31.07
N ASN A 246 22.48 7.53 30.54
CA ASN A 246 21.51 7.31 29.44
C ASN A 246 21.98 7.89 28.09
N LYS A 247 23.21 8.40 27.98
CA LYS A 247 23.83 8.79 26.69
C LYS A 247 23.77 7.69 25.60
N PRO A 248 23.90 6.38 25.92
CA PRO A 248 23.74 5.33 24.92
C PRO A 248 22.34 5.26 24.29
N GLU A 249 21.29 5.62 25.04
CA GLU A 249 19.91 5.59 24.56
C GLU A 249 19.65 6.69 23.53
N PHE A 250 20.12 7.91 23.81
CA PHE A 250 20.08 9.02 22.85
C PHE A 250 20.83 8.67 21.56
N ASN A 251 22.05 8.13 21.66
CA ASN A 251 22.84 7.72 20.50
C ASN A 251 22.15 6.61 19.69
N LYS A 252 21.50 5.66 20.37
CA LYS A 252 20.71 4.61 19.71
C LYS A 252 19.53 5.19 18.94
N LYS A 253 18.80 6.14 19.51
CA LYS A 253 17.67 6.79 18.82
C LYS A 253 18.14 7.67 17.65
N LEU A 254 19.25 8.40 17.83
CA LEU A 254 19.86 9.18 16.75
C LEU A 254 20.29 8.27 15.58
N ALA A 255 20.87 7.10 15.87
CA ALA A 255 21.22 6.12 14.85
C ALA A 255 19.98 5.59 14.11
N ALA A 256 18.87 5.34 14.81
CA ALA A 256 17.61 4.93 14.19
C ALA A 256 17.05 6.04 13.27
N LEU A 257 17.03 7.30 13.73
CA LEU A 257 16.62 8.44 12.93
C LEU A 257 17.47 8.61 11.65
N ILE A 258 18.79 8.41 11.76
CA ILE A 258 19.70 8.43 10.60
C ILE A 258 19.33 7.34 9.60
N SER A 259 19.05 6.12 10.07
CA SER A 259 18.62 5.03 9.20
C SER A 259 17.27 5.29 8.53
N GLU A 260 16.33 5.93 9.23
CA GLU A 260 15.05 6.36 8.64
C GLU A 260 15.27 7.42 7.54
N LEU A 261 16.12 8.42 7.79
CA LEU A 261 16.48 9.44 6.80
C LEU A 261 17.05 8.84 5.52
N GLU A 262 17.85 7.76 5.61
CA GLU A 262 18.43 7.08 4.45
C GLU A 262 17.40 6.40 3.53
N THR A 263 16.14 6.25 3.98
CA THR A 263 15.05 5.66 3.17
C THR A 263 14.30 6.69 2.31
N CYS A 264 14.50 7.98 2.56
CA CYS A 264 13.80 9.05 1.86
C CYS A 264 14.38 9.37 0.47
N SER A 265 13.61 10.09 -0.35
CA SER A 265 14.08 10.60 -1.63
C SER A 265 15.19 11.63 -1.44
N VAL A 266 16.04 11.82 -2.46
CA VAL A 266 17.16 12.77 -2.39
C VAL A 266 16.64 14.19 -2.18
N GLU A 267 15.58 14.57 -2.89
CA GLU A 267 14.96 15.87 -2.80
C GLU A 267 14.36 16.14 -1.42
N ASP A 268 13.64 15.18 -0.84
CA ASP A 268 12.99 15.36 0.47
C ASP A 268 13.99 15.42 1.61
N ILE A 269 15.05 14.61 1.57
CA ILE A 269 16.14 14.66 2.54
C ILE A 269 16.85 16.02 2.50
N ASN A 270 17.14 16.52 1.30
CA ASN A 270 17.77 17.82 1.14
C ASN A 270 16.86 18.93 1.65
N HIS A 271 15.57 18.89 1.30
CA HIS A 271 14.58 19.81 1.84
C HIS A 271 14.61 19.81 3.38
N PHE A 272 14.59 18.62 4.00
CA PHE A 272 14.64 18.45 5.44
C PHE A 272 15.90 19.05 6.06
N TYR A 273 17.09 18.72 5.53
CA TYR A 273 18.36 19.30 5.97
C TYR A 273 18.40 20.82 5.85
N GLY A 274 17.74 21.37 4.82
CA GLY A 274 17.67 22.79 4.53
C GLY A 274 16.66 23.56 5.36
N ILE A 275 15.89 22.92 6.26
CA ILE A 275 14.92 23.61 7.12
C ILE A 275 15.67 24.57 8.05
N GLU A 276 15.30 25.85 7.99
CA GLU A 276 15.87 26.89 8.83
C GLU A 276 15.15 26.93 10.19
N ILE A 277 15.91 26.74 11.26
CA ILE A 277 15.49 26.75 12.65
C ILE A 277 15.91 28.09 13.26
N TYR A 278 14.90 28.90 13.58
CA TYR A 278 15.09 30.23 14.16
C TYR A 278 15.38 30.13 15.66
N GLY A 279 16.62 30.48 16.04
CA GLY A 279 17.05 30.62 17.43
C GLY A 279 17.04 32.08 17.90
N ASP A 280 17.32 32.29 19.19
CA ASP A 280 17.25 33.63 19.78
C ASP A 280 18.47 34.50 19.37
N GLN A 281 19.64 33.89 19.19
CA GLN A 281 20.88 34.59 18.80
C GLN A 281 21.24 34.44 17.32
N ARG A 282 21.02 33.24 16.75
CA ARG A 282 21.31 32.94 15.35
C ARG A 282 20.38 31.85 14.83
N ASN A 283 20.14 31.86 13.52
CA ASN A 283 19.44 30.80 12.83
C ASN A 283 20.40 29.67 12.48
N TYR A 284 19.88 28.46 12.41
CA TYR A 284 20.63 27.27 12.04
C TYR A 284 19.86 26.48 11.00
N TYR A 285 20.56 25.80 10.09
CA TYR A 285 19.92 24.75 9.32
C TYR A 285 19.75 23.50 10.18
N LEU A 286 18.69 22.74 9.94
CA LEU A 286 18.42 21.51 10.68
C LEU A 286 19.59 20.52 10.60
N VAL A 287 20.27 20.46 9.45
CA VAL A 287 21.49 19.65 9.29
C VAL A 287 22.58 20.01 10.30
N ASP A 288 22.83 21.30 10.57
CA ASP A 288 23.87 21.71 11.51
C ASP A 288 23.55 21.22 12.92
N ILE A 289 22.28 21.31 13.32
CA ILE A 289 21.82 20.82 14.63
C ILE A 289 21.94 19.29 14.72
N LEU A 290 21.59 18.55 13.67
CA LEU A 290 21.74 17.10 13.63
C LEU A 290 23.22 16.66 13.67
N LEU A 291 24.10 17.43 13.04
CA LEU A 291 25.55 17.22 13.14
C LEU A 291 26.08 17.56 14.55
N ASP A 292 25.49 18.55 15.23
CA ASP A 292 25.81 18.87 16.62
C ASP A 292 25.34 17.77 17.58
N CYS A 293 24.21 17.10 17.30
CA CYS A 293 23.81 15.88 18.01
C CYS A 293 24.85 14.77 17.89
N LEU A 294 25.46 14.59 16.71
CA LEU A 294 26.53 13.61 16.49
C LEU A 294 27.82 13.97 17.22
N ALA A 295 28.17 15.26 17.23
CA ALA A 295 29.37 15.77 17.88
C ALA A 295 29.26 15.82 19.41
N GLY A 296 28.05 16.00 19.95
CA GLY A 296 27.79 16.22 21.37
C GLY A 296 28.23 17.62 21.85
N THR A 297 27.80 18.68 21.15
CA THR A 297 28.15 20.06 21.53
C THR A 297 27.42 20.53 22.79
N GLU A 298 27.99 21.54 23.48
CA GLU A 298 27.46 22.06 24.76
C GLU A 298 26.17 22.88 24.59
N ASP A 299 25.91 23.46 23.42
CA ASP A 299 24.76 24.33 23.12
C ASP A 299 23.53 23.59 22.58
N LEU A 300 23.49 22.26 22.74
CA LEU A 300 22.48 21.41 22.11
C LEU A 300 21.07 21.61 22.71
N GLU A 301 20.96 21.97 24.00
CA GLU A 301 19.69 22.20 24.67
C GLU A 301 18.85 23.30 24.00
N GLU A 302 19.46 24.46 23.74
CA GLU A 302 18.78 25.58 23.08
C GLU A 302 18.34 25.20 21.66
N LYS A 303 19.23 24.54 20.90
CA LYS A 303 18.96 24.12 19.52
C LYS A 303 17.80 23.12 19.44
N LEU A 304 17.78 22.12 20.31
CA LEU A 304 16.71 21.12 20.35
C LEU A 304 15.38 21.73 20.83
N ALA A 305 15.40 22.69 21.75
CA ALA A 305 14.21 23.46 22.12
C ALA A 305 13.67 24.30 20.94
N ASN A 306 14.55 24.89 20.12
CA ASN A 306 14.17 25.61 18.91
C ASN A 306 13.56 24.68 17.85
N ILE A 307 14.07 23.45 17.71
CA ILE A 307 13.44 22.42 16.87
C ILE A 307 12.06 22.05 17.42
N ALA A 308 11.91 21.83 18.73
CA ALA A 308 10.60 21.55 19.32
C ALA A 308 9.58 22.68 19.08
N ARG A 309 10.03 23.94 19.08
CA ARG A 309 9.22 25.11 18.73
C ARG A 309 8.82 25.10 17.25
N TRP A 310 9.75 24.74 16.37
CA TRP A 310 9.46 24.60 14.95
C TRP A 310 8.46 23.46 14.68
N LEU A 311 8.65 22.29 15.30
CA LEU A 311 7.79 21.12 15.15
C LEU A 311 6.33 21.45 15.50
N CYS A 312 6.06 22.05 16.66
CA CYS A 312 4.68 22.37 17.05
C CYS A 312 4.05 23.52 16.25
N ARG A 313 4.88 24.37 15.63
CA ARG A 313 4.43 25.35 14.63
C ARG A 313 4.16 24.71 13.28
N TYR A 314 4.92 23.70 12.89
CA TYR A 314 4.70 22.97 11.66
C TYR A 314 3.44 22.11 11.78
N ASP A 315 3.36 21.28 12.82
CA ASP A 315 2.21 20.43 13.16
C ASP A 315 1.88 20.51 14.68
N PRO A 316 0.74 21.10 15.08
CA PRO A 316 0.32 21.23 16.48
C PRO A 316 0.09 19.92 17.22
N THR A 317 0.05 18.79 16.53
CA THR A 317 -0.03 17.46 17.15
C THR A 317 1.33 17.01 17.70
N LEU A 318 2.44 17.58 17.21
CA LEU A 318 3.81 17.26 17.62
C LEU A 318 4.21 18.04 18.88
N VAL A 319 3.58 17.71 20.00
CA VAL A 319 3.83 18.31 21.32
C VAL A 319 4.38 17.26 22.27
N SER A 320 5.56 17.52 22.83
CA SER A 320 6.20 16.65 23.80
C SER A 320 5.49 16.67 25.15
N LYS A 321 5.53 15.53 25.85
CA LYS A 321 5.09 15.41 27.25
C LYS A 321 6.19 15.82 28.25
N CYS A 322 7.40 16.10 27.78
CA CYS A 322 8.52 16.45 28.63
C CYS A 322 8.31 17.81 29.32
N LYS A 323 8.49 17.84 30.66
CA LYS A 323 8.29 19.06 31.45
C LYS A 323 9.25 20.18 31.08
N ASN A 324 10.46 19.85 30.63
CA ASN A 324 11.50 20.82 30.27
C ASN A 324 11.13 21.65 29.03
N LEU A 325 10.24 21.14 28.18
CA LEU A 325 9.75 21.85 26.99
C LEU A 325 8.46 22.65 27.24
N THR A 326 7.96 22.67 28.48
CA THR A 326 6.71 23.35 28.86
C THR A 326 6.65 24.80 28.36
N ARG A 327 7.73 25.58 28.58
CA ARG A 327 7.77 27.00 28.19
C ARG A 327 7.61 27.19 26.67
N VAL A 328 8.13 26.27 25.87
CA VAL A 328 8.00 26.32 24.41
C VAL A 328 6.53 26.21 24.03
N TYR A 329 5.81 25.24 24.60
CA TYR A 329 4.41 24.97 24.26
C TYR A 329 3.44 26.01 24.84
N GLU A 330 3.73 26.54 26.03
CA GLU A 330 2.98 27.64 26.63
C GLU A 330 3.05 28.89 25.75
N ASN A 331 4.25 29.28 25.32
CA ASN A 331 4.44 30.44 24.45
C ASN A 331 3.77 30.28 23.08
N GLN A 332 3.63 29.04 22.58
CA GLN A 332 2.94 28.77 21.31
C GLN A 332 1.42 28.51 21.48
N ARG A 333 0.90 28.46 22.73
CA ARG A 333 -0.50 28.11 23.04
C ARG A 333 -0.95 26.82 22.35
N VAL A 334 -0.11 25.78 22.42
CA VAL A 334 -0.33 24.43 21.84
C VAL A 334 -0.43 23.37 22.95
N GLY A 335 -0.95 22.19 22.62
CA GLY A 335 -1.13 21.11 23.58
C GLY A 335 -2.08 21.52 24.71
N LYS A 336 -1.70 21.21 25.95
CA LYS A 336 -2.48 21.60 27.15
C LYS A 336 -2.62 23.12 27.36
N TYR A 337 -1.90 23.94 26.61
CA TYR A 337 -1.96 25.41 26.67
C TYR A 337 -2.86 26.00 25.58
N PHE A 338 -3.51 25.17 24.78
CA PHE A 338 -4.51 25.61 23.82
C PHE A 338 -5.77 26.06 24.55
N ASP A 339 -6.13 27.34 24.44
CA ASP A 339 -7.21 27.97 25.20
C ASP A 339 -8.38 28.43 24.31
N ALA A 340 -9.49 28.82 24.96
CA ALA A 340 -10.71 29.26 24.27
C ALA A 340 -10.52 30.52 23.41
N GLY A 341 -9.60 31.41 23.77
CA GLY A 341 -9.26 32.59 22.98
C GLY A 341 -8.57 32.19 21.67
N HIS A 342 -7.61 31.26 21.74
CA HIS A 342 -6.91 30.76 20.55
C HIS A 342 -7.87 29.98 19.65
N LEU A 343 -8.75 29.16 20.23
CA LEU A 343 -9.80 28.46 19.49
C LEU A 343 -10.71 29.45 18.74
N ARG A 344 -11.14 30.54 19.39
CA ARG A 344 -11.92 31.61 18.75
C ARG A 344 -11.17 32.24 17.58
N GLU A 345 -9.88 32.55 17.73
CA GLU A 345 -9.04 33.09 16.65
C GLU A 345 -8.96 32.15 15.45
N LEU A 346 -8.82 30.83 15.68
CA LEU A 346 -8.77 29.83 14.61
C LEU A 346 -10.13 29.69 13.90
N ILE A 347 -11.23 29.66 14.64
CA ILE A 347 -12.59 29.57 14.07
C ILE A 347 -12.91 30.78 13.19
N LEU A 348 -12.50 31.98 13.60
CA LEU A 348 -12.70 33.21 12.80
C LEU A 348 -11.91 33.21 11.49
N LYS A 349 -10.83 32.41 11.39
CA LYS A 349 -10.02 32.26 10.18
C LYS A 349 -10.50 31.14 9.25
N LEU A 350 -11.51 30.36 9.65
CA LEU A 350 -12.05 29.30 8.81
C LEU A 350 -12.71 29.90 7.57
N ASP A 351 -12.62 29.19 6.45
CA ASP A 351 -13.36 29.53 5.25
C ASP A 351 -14.87 29.36 5.49
N GLN A 352 -15.60 30.47 5.45
CA GLN A 352 -17.05 30.55 5.64
C GLN A 352 -17.82 30.63 4.31
N THR A 353 -17.19 30.38 3.16
CA THR A 353 -17.89 30.41 1.86
C THR A 353 -19.09 29.46 1.78
N THR A 354 -19.08 28.40 2.58
CA THR A 354 -20.18 27.46 2.70
C THR A 354 -21.31 28.00 3.59
N GLU A 355 -22.44 28.41 3.02
CA GLU A 355 -23.59 28.97 3.78
C GLU A 355 -24.12 28.03 4.88
N LEU A 356 -24.05 26.71 4.66
CA LEU A 356 -24.59 25.70 5.57
C LEU A 356 -23.81 25.57 6.90
N VAL A 357 -22.52 25.92 6.95
CA VAL A 357 -21.72 25.82 8.19
C VAL A 357 -21.72 27.10 9.02
N LYS A 358 -22.08 28.25 8.42
CA LYS A 358 -22.07 29.56 9.09
C LYS A 358 -22.91 29.59 10.38
N PRO A 359 -24.14 29.04 10.43
CA PRO A 359 -24.94 29.06 11.65
C PRO A 359 -24.26 28.28 12.79
N GLY A 360 -23.65 27.14 12.47
CA GLY A 360 -22.90 26.33 13.43
C GLY A 360 -21.66 27.05 13.96
N ILE A 361 -20.90 27.71 13.08
CA ILE A 361 -19.75 28.55 13.47
C ILE A 361 -20.19 29.69 14.41
N GLN A 362 -21.26 30.42 14.07
CA GLN A 362 -21.79 31.49 14.92
C GLN A 362 -22.26 30.98 16.28
N GLN A 363 -22.87 29.80 16.34
CA GLN A 363 -23.24 29.16 17.60
C GLN A 363 -22.01 28.87 18.46
N ILE A 364 -20.95 28.30 17.87
CA ILE A 364 -19.70 28.02 18.60
C ILE A 364 -19.06 29.30 19.14
N LEU A 365 -19.02 30.37 18.33
CA LEU A 365 -18.45 31.66 18.76
C LEU A 365 -19.22 32.26 19.95
N ARG A 366 -20.56 32.17 19.96
CA ARG A 366 -21.38 32.62 21.10
C ARG A 366 -21.13 31.79 22.36
N LEU A 367 -20.98 30.46 22.21
CA LEU A 367 -20.66 29.58 23.34
C LEU A 367 -19.30 29.93 23.95
N LEU A 368 -18.28 30.18 23.11
CA LEU A 368 -16.94 30.58 23.57
C LEU A 368 -16.92 31.93 24.28
N GLU A 369 -17.76 32.88 23.83
CA GLU A 369 -17.91 34.18 24.50
C GLU A 369 -18.54 34.06 25.90
N HIS A 370 -19.42 33.09 26.10
CA HIS A 370 -20.09 32.86 27.39
C HIS A 370 -19.22 32.04 28.36
N GLU A 371 -18.74 30.88 27.93
CA GLU A 371 -18.07 29.90 28.79
C GLU A 371 -16.62 30.27 29.12
N LYS A 372 -15.95 31.03 28.24
CA LYS A 372 -14.51 31.37 28.32
C LYS A 372 -13.56 30.15 28.44
N GLN A 373 -14.07 28.93 28.25
CA GLN A 373 -13.34 27.66 28.31
C GLN A 373 -13.80 26.76 27.16
N ILE A 374 -12.97 25.76 26.82
CA ILE A 374 -13.30 24.76 25.79
C ILE A 374 -14.05 23.61 26.48
N THR A 375 -15.38 23.65 26.44
CA THR A 375 -16.25 22.63 27.05
C THR A 375 -16.54 21.47 26.10
N ALA A 376 -17.02 20.34 26.63
CA ALA A 376 -17.44 19.20 25.82
C ALA A 376 -18.56 19.57 24.81
N GLU A 377 -19.44 20.50 25.18
CA GLU A 377 -20.48 21.01 24.28
C GLU A 377 -19.89 21.77 23.08
N VAL A 378 -18.87 22.61 23.31
CA VAL A 378 -18.14 23.28 22.23
C VAL A 378 -17.54 22.25 21.26
N ILE A 379 -16.91 21.20 21.78
CA ILE A 379 -16.32 20.13 20.95
C ILE A 379 -17.38 19.38 20.15
N LEU A 380 -18.53 19.04 20.75
CA LEU A 380 -19.64 18.40 20.04
C LEU A 380 -20.16 19.27 18.88
N LYS A 381 -20.27 20.59 19.09
CA LYS A 381 -20.67 21.53 18.04
C LYS A 381 -19.64 21.65 16.93
N ILE A 382 -18.34 21.64 17.28
CA ILE A 382 -17.27 21.59 16.28
C ILE A 382 -17.38 20.31 15.44
N LYS A 383 -17.54 19.13 16.06
CA LYS A 383 -17.72 17.86 15.34
C LYS A 383 -18.89 17.92 14.35
N ALA A 384 -20.04 18.44 14.79
CA ALA A 384 -21.21 18.61 13.92
C ALA A 384 -20.94 19.55 12.72
N VAL A 385 -20.19 20.64 12.93
CA VAL A 385 -19.82 21.56 11.84
C VAL A 385 -18.89 20.88 10.83
N TYR A 386 -17.91 20.10 11.30
CA TYR A 386 -17.02 19.33 10.42
C TYR A 386 -17.77 18.26 9.62
N GLU A 387 -18.70 17.54 10.25
CA GLU A 387 -19.57 16.55 9.59
C GLU A 387 -20.43 17.19 8.49
N LEU A 388 -21.08 18.32 8.79
CA LEU A 388 -21.85 19.09 7.82
C LEU A 388 -20.99 19.58 6.65
N ARG A 389 -19.76 19.99 6.93
CA ARG A 389 -18.80 20.39 5.90
C ARG A 389 -18.38 19.20 5.04
N TRP A 390 -18.01 18.09 5.65
CA TRP A 390 -17.53 16.89 4.96
C TRP A 390 -18.54 16.39 3.93
N ARG A 391 -19.81 16.30 4.31
CA ARG A 391 -20.93 15.93 3.41
C ARG A 391 -21.02 16.78 2.15
N GLN A 392 -20.53 18.01 2.18
CA GLN A 392 -20.59 18.93 1.04
C GLN A 392 -19.34 18.91 0.19
N ILE A 393 -18.19 18.58 0.78
CA ILE A 393 -16.90 18.68 0.09
C ILE A 393 -16.38 17.33 -0.41
N ILE A 394 -16.88 16.20 0.12
CA ILE A 394 -16.48 14.87 -0.31
C ILE A 394 -16.62 14.74 -1.83
N ASP A 395 -15.56 14.25 -2.46
CA ASP A 395 -15.46 14.09 -3.91
C ASP A 395 -15.60 15.38 -4.76
N THR A 396 -15.52 16.56 -4.13
CA THR A 396 -15.46 17.87 -4.82
C THR A 396 -14.01 18.39 -4.89
N PRO A 397 -13.70 19.46 -5.65
CA PRO A 397 -12.38 20.10 -5.60
C PRO A 397 -11.97 20.65 -4.23
N SER A 398 -12.93 20.80 -3.29
CA SER A 398 -12.68 21.25 -1.92
C SER A 398 -12.49 20.10 -0.93
N ASP A 399 -12.44 18.85 -1.39
CA ASP A 399 -12.16 17.68 -0.55
C ASP A 399 -10.78 17.77 0.11
N TYR A 400 -10.68 17.42 1.39
CA TYR A 400 -9.43 17.44 2.16
C TYR A 400 -8.32 16.57 1.57
N LEU A 401 -8.68 15.46 0.91
CA LEU A 401 -7.73 14.57 0.24
C LEU A 401 -7.20 15.15 -1.07
N ARG A 402 -7.94 16.07 -1.70
CA ARG A 402 -7.60 16.66 -3.00
C ARG A 402 -6.88 17.99 -2.88
N LYS A 403 -7.20 18.78 -1.85
CA LYS A 403 -6.63 20.11 -1.63
C LYS A 403 -6.41 20.37 -0.15
N GLN A 404 -5.17 20.29 0.33
CA GLN A 404 -4.83 20.64 1.73
C GLN A 404 -4.52 22.14 1.94
N ALA A 405 -4.26 22.87 0.86
CA ALA A 405 -3.92 24.28 0.91
C ALA A 405 -5.17 25.20 0.93
N GLU A 406 -4.93 26.51 0.99
CA GLU A 406 -5.96 27.56 0.91
C GLU A 406 -7.11 27.35 1.92
N ASN A 407 -8.34 27.22 1.42
CA ASN A 407 -9.57 27.13 2.22
C ASN A 407 -9.55 25.98 3.22
N ASN A 408 -8.92 24.85 2.88
CA ASN A 408 -8.84 23.68 3.77
C ASN A 408 -7.75 23.78 4.83
N ARG A 409 -6.75 24.66 4.64
CA ARG A 409 -5.64 24.81 5.60
C ARG A 409 -6.14 25.21 6.98
N GLY A 410 -7.11 26.13 7.07
CA GLY A 410 -7.69 26.55 8.35
C GLY A 410 -8.39 25.40 9.09
N TRP A 411 -9.16 24.59 8.36
CA TRP A 411 -9.89 23.44 8.89
C TRP A 411 -8.95 22.33 9.37
N ILE A 412 -7.94 21.99 8.57
CA ILE A 412 -6.90 21.01 8.95
C ILE A 412 -6.16 21.50 10.19
N ARG A 413 -5.77 22.78 10.20
CA ARG A 413 -5.00 23.35 11.30
C ARG A 413 -5.78 23.34 12.61
N LEU A 414 -7.06 23.72 12.59
CA LEU A 414 -7.91 23.66 13.77
C LEU A 414 -8.05 22.22 14.30
N ALA A 415 -8.21 21.23 13.42
CA ALA A 415 -8.27 19.82 13.80
C ALA A 415 -6.96 19.37 14.48
N GLN A 416 -5.81 19.74 13.94
CA GLN A 416 -4.51 19.45 14.56
C GLN A 416 -4.36 20.09 15.95
N TYR A 417 -4.77 21.35 16.15
CA TYR A 417 -4.74 22.00 17.47
C TYR A 417 -5.62 21.28 18.49
N LEU A 418 -6.84 20.88 18.09
CA LEU A 418 -7.76 20.14 18.95
C LEU A 418 -7.19 18.77 19.33
N ALA A 419 -6.58 18.06 18.39
CA ALA A 419 -5.98 16.74 18.63
C ALA A 419 -4.73 16.84 19.51
N GLY A 420 -3.81 17.78 19.21
CA GLY A 420 -2.62 18.02 20.02
C GLY A 420 -2.93 18.44 21.45
N ALA A 421 -4.05 19.13 21.67
CA ALA A 421 -4.56 19.50 22.99
C ALA A 421 -5.31 18.37 23.72
N GLY A 422 -5.62 17.26 23.04
CA GLY A 422 -6.36 16.13 23.60
C GLY A 422 -7.87 16.37 23.74
N TYR A 423 -8.45 17.35 23.03
CA TYR A 423 -9.90 17.58 23.01
C TYR A 423 -10.65 16.64 22.06
N ILE A 424 -9.94 16.08 21.08
CA ILE A 424 -10.42 15.05 20.16
C ILE A 424 -9.41 13.92 20.12
N GLU A 425 -9.72 12.86 19.38
CA GLU A 425 -8.80 11.74 19.17
C GLU A 425 -7.51 12.20 18.48
N GLU A 426 -6.39 11.54 18.78
CA GLU A 426 -5.08 11.87 18.20
C GLU A 426 -5.11 11.81 16.66
N ASN A 427 -5.94 10.91 16.10
CA ASN A 427 -6.21 10.83 14.68
C ASN A 427 -7.16 11.95 14.25
N TYR A 428 -6.63 13.16 14.08
CA TYR A 428 -7.42 14.32 13.65
C TYR A 428 -8.07 14.16 12.28
N TYR A 429 -7.66 13.18 11.46
CA TYR A 429 -8.33 12.87 10.19
C TYR A 429 -9.78 12.43 10.41
N GLN A 430 -10.14 11.86 11.55
CA GLN A 430 -11.55 11.53 11.84
C GLN A 430 -12.41 12.75 12.12
N LEU A 431 -11.83 13.85 12.58
CA LEU A 431 -12.58 15.10 12.63
C LEU A 431 -12.80 15.65 11.22
N LEU A 432 -11.80 15.56 10.35
CA LEU A 432 -11.89 16.02 8.96
C LEU A 432 -12.83 15.15 8.10
N ILE A 433 -12.75 13.84 8.28
CA ILE A 433 -13.45 12.81 7.51
C ILE A 433 -14.12 11.87 8.53
N PRO A 434 -15.31 12.25 9.06
CA PRO A 434 -15.98 11.49 10.12
C PRO A 434 -16.40 10.07 9.77
N THR A 435 -16.34 9.71 8.48
CA THR A 435 -16.66 8.37 8.00
C THR A 435 -15.53 7.36 8.24
N ILE A 436 -14.30 7.81 8.53
CA ILE A 436 -13.14 6.93 8.75
C ILE A 436 -13.28 6.14 10.06
N LYS A 437 -13.16 4.81 9.97
CA LYS A 437 -13.19 3.89 11.12
C LYS A 437 -11.82 3.34 11.53
N PHE A 438 -10.81 3.44 10.65
CA PHE A 438 -9.49 2.85 10.89
C PHE A 438 -8.44 3.94 11.09
N HIS A 439 -7.52 3.71 12.04
CA HIS A 439 -6.51 4.71 12.44
C HIS A 439 -5.07 4.31 12.09
N ILE A 440 -4.88 3.06 11.68
CA ILE A 440 -3.58 2.43 11.45
C ILE A 440 -3.58 1.88 10.03
N ASP A 441 -2.52 2.18 9.27
CA ASP A 441 -2.32 1.60 7.95
C ASP A 441 -1.98 0.09 8.09
N PRO A 442 -2.67 -0.80 7.36
CA PRO A 442 -2.55 -2.24 7.58
C PRO A 442 -1.19 -2.82 7.17
N VAL A 443 -0.39 -2.12 6.36
CA VAL A 443 0.92 -2.61 5.88
C VAL A 443 2.05 -2.09 6.77
N THR A 444 2.15 -0.77 6.92
CA THR A 444 3.20 -0.10 7.69
C THR A 444 2.99 -0.27 9.21
N LYS A 445 1.75 -0.53 9.64
CA LYS A 445 1.33 -0.56 11.06
C LYS A 445 1.50 0.78 11.77
N GLU A 446 1.62 1.86 11.01
CA GLU A 446 1.76 3.22 11.53
C GLU A 446 0.41 3.95 11.54
N LYS A 447 0.34 5.03 12.32
CA LYS A 447 -0.85 5.89 12.35
C LYS A 447 -0.98 6.59 10.99
N ILE A 448 -2.19 6.64 10.44
CA ILE A 448 -2.43 7.28 9.15
C ILE A 448 -2.08 8.78 9.14
N THR A 449 -2.13 9.44 10.31
CA THR A 449 -1.72 10.85 10.49
C THR A 449 -0.22 11.08 10.41
N ASN A 450 0.61 10.03 10.40
CA ASN A 450 2.06 10.17 10.16
C ASN A 450 2.37 10.55 8.71
N TYR A 451 1.39 10.40 7.81
CA TYR A 451 1.52 10.68 6.39
C TYR A 451 0.54 11.77 5.97
N PRO A 452 0.89 12.63 5.01
CA PRO A 452 0.00 13.70 4.56
C PRO A 452 -1.21 13.14 3.80
N LEU A 453 -2.35 13.84 3.89
CA LEU A 453 -3.59 13.47 3.20
C LEU A 453 -3.42 13.28 1.68
N SER A 454 -2.45 13.94 1.04
CA SER A 454 -2.16 13.82 -0.39
C SER A 454 -1.63 12.45 -0.80
N HIS A 455 -1.23 11.62 0.16
CA HIS A 455 -0.75 10.26 -0.08
C HIS A 455 -1.89 9.22 -0.04
N PHE A 456 -3.10 9.64 0.31
CA PHE A 456 -4.24 8.76 0.47
C PHE A 456 -5.33 9.04 -0.56
N ILE A 457 -6.12 8.00 -0.84
CA ILE A 457 -7.47 8.14 -1.36
C ILE A 457 -8.45 7.56 -0.37
N LEU A 458 -9.70 8.01 -0.42
CA LEU A 458 -10.78 7.41 0.35
C LEU A 458 -11.25 6.12 -0.32
N SER A 459 -11.52 5.07 0.45
CA SER A 459 -12.18 3.85 -0.03
C SER A 459 -13.58 4.13 -0.55
N GLU A 460 -14.10 3.28 -1.43
CA GLU A 460 -15.43 3.47 -2.03
C GLU A 460 -16.56 3.63 -1.00
N ASP A 461 -16.52 2.85 0.07
CA ASP A 461 -17.43 2.88 1.22
C ASP A 461 -17.24 4.10 2.14
N GLY A 462 -16.12 4.83 2.01
CA GLY A 462 -15.82 6.01 2.82
C GLY A 462 -15.20 5.70 4.18
N GLU A 463 -14.92 4.44 4.51
CA GLU A 463 -14.55 4.02 5.87
C GLU A 463 -13.04 3.93 6.11
N GLU A 464 -12.23 3.86 5.04
CA GLU A 464 -10.79 3.67 5.10
C GLU A 464 -10.03 4.67 4.22
N LEU A 465 -8.82 5.04 4.64
CA LEU A 465 -7.85 5.73 3.79
C LEU A 465 -6.89 4.72 3.20
N ILE A 466 -6.84 4.65 1.88
CA ILE A 466 -5.95 3.78 1.12
C ILE A 466 -4.63 4.53 0.89
N TYR A 467 -3.54 4.03 1.49
CA TYR A 467 -2.21 4.59 1.32
C TYR A 467 -1.62 4.19 -0.04
N ILE A 468 -1.50 5.15 -0.97
CA ILE A 468 -1.04 4.88 -2.34
C ILE A 468 0.41 4.40 -2.42
N PRO A 469 1.35 4.87 -1.59
CA PRO A 469 2.71 4.34 -1.58
C PRO A 469 2.77 2.82 -1.35
N ASN A 470 1.88 2.25 -0.52
CA ASN A 470 1.79 0.79 -0.37
C ASN A 470 1.31 0.09 -1.65
N CYS A 471 0.40 0.72 -2.40
CA CYS A 471 -0.08 0.19 -3.68
C CYS A 471 1.05 0.17 -4.73
N ILE A 472 1.85 1.24 -4.77
CA ILE A 472 3.04 1.35 -5.62
C ILE A 472 4.08 0.32 -5.21
N ALA A 473 4.43 0.25 -3.94
CA ALA A 473 5.42 -0.71 -3.42
C ALA A 473 4.99 -2.15 -3.72
N ASN A 474 3.69 -2.48 -3.58
CA ASN A 474 3.18 -3.79 -3.95
C ASN A 474 3.20 -4.02 -5.46
N HIS A 475 2.92 -3.01 -6.28
CA HIS A 475 3.07 -3.17 -7.72
C HIS A 475 4.52 -3.42 -8.11
N GLN A 476 5.45 -2.67 -7.53
CA GLN A 476 6.87 -2.87 -7.75
C GLN A 476 7.27 -4.27 -7.30
N ALA A 477 6.88 -4.73 -6.10
CA ALA A 477 7.28 -6.04 -5.59
C ALA A 477 6.61 -7.22 -6.32
N ASN A 478 5.31 -7.10 -6.60
CA ASN A 478 4.42 -8.22 -6.92
C ASN A 478 3.68 -8.07 -8.26
N GLY A 479 3.85 -6.95 -8.96
CA GLY A 479 3.22 -6.70 -10.26
C GLY A 479 1.72 -6.49 -10.23
N THR A 480 1.18 -6.22 -9.04
CA THR A 480 -0.24 -5.97 -8.84
C THR A 480 -0.41 -4.64 -8.13
N PHE A 481 -1.21 -3.74 -8.71
CA PHE A 481 -1.52 -2.47 -8.06
C PHE A 481 -2.71 -2.66 -7.11
N TYR A 482 -2.45 -3.33 -5.98
CA TYR A 482 -3.46 -3.64 -4.98
C TYR A 482 -3.43 -2.63 -3.84
N CYS A 483 -4.60 -2.22 -3.39
CA CYS A 483 -4.78 -1.57 -2.12
C CYS A 483 -4.89 -2.61 -1.00
N PHE A 484 -4.38 -2.25 0.18
CA PHE A 484 -4.47 -3.05 1.38
C PHE A 484 -5.47 -2.36 2.30
N THR A 485 -6.65 -2.97 2.43
CA THR A 485 -7.65 -2.58 3.42
C THR A 485 -7.49 -3.41 4.68
N ALA A 486 -8.21 -3.10 5.75
CA ALA A 486 -8.19 -3.91 6.97
C ALA A 486 -8.66 -5.36 6.72
N SER A 487 -9.47 -5.59 5.67
CA SER A 487 -10.01 -6.89 5.31
C SER A 487 -9.09 -7.75 4.46
N ARG A 488 -8.51 -7.22 3.35
CA ARG A 488 -7.58 -7.96 2.46
C ARG A 488 -6.99 -7.10 1.33
N PRO A 489 -5.89 -7.53 0.67
CA PRO A 489 -5.43 -6.92 -0.57
C PRO A 489 -6.46 -7.07 -1.71
N ARG A 490 -6.80 -5.99 -2.41
CA ARG A 490 -7.68 -6.01 -3.60
C ARG A 490 -7.29 -4.92 -4.62
N MET A 491 -7.88 -4.96 -5.81
CA MET A 491 -7.69 -3.87 -6.79
C MET A 491 -8.47 -2.62 -6.36
N LEU A 492 -8.03 -1.45 -6.82
CA LEU A 492 -8.80 -0.23 -6.70
C LEU A 492 -10.11 -0.34 -7.50
N THR A 493 -11.21 0.11 -6.92
CA THR A 493 -12.50 0.18 -7.62
C THR A 493 -12.51 1.32 -8.63
N ALA A 494 -13.53 1.39 -9.48
CA ALA A 494 -13.65 2.47 -10.48
C ALA A 494 -13.68 3.86 -9.81
N LYS A 495 -14.42 4.00 -8.69
CA LYS A 495 -14.49 5.25 -7.93
C LYS A 495 -13.15 5.62 -7.30
N GLU A 496 -12.42 4.63 -6.78
CA GLU A 496 -11.09 4.83 -6.19
C GLU A 496 -10.04 5.21 -7.25
N LEU A 497 -10.09 4.60 -8.43
CA LEU A 497 -9.29 4.98 -9.59
C LEU A 497 -9.56 6.43 -10.02
N GLU A 498 -10.83 6.87 -10.00
CA GLU A 498 -11.16 8.27 -10.26
C GLU A 498 -10.61 9.21 -9.18
N ARG A 499 -10.51 8.77 -7.93
CA ARG A 499 -9.89 9.57 -6.85
C ARG A 499 -8.37 9.66 -6.99
N LEU A 500 -7.73 8.66 -7.60
CA LEU A 500 -6.28 8.59 -7.77
C LEU A 500 -5.69 9.79 -8.51
N LYS A 501 -6.43 10.46 -9.40
CA LYS A 501 -5.92 11.64 -10.14
C LYS A 501 -5.60 12.86 -9.26
N TYR A 502 -6.06 12.87 -8.00
CA TYR A 502 -5.90 13.99 -7.08
C TYR A 502 -4.85 13.75 -6.00
N VAL A 503 -4.24 12.56 -5.96
CA VAL A 503 -3.12 12.31 -5.07
C VAL A 503 -1.90 13.09 -5.53
N GLU A 504 -0.86 13.07 -4.73
CA GLU A 504 0.40 13.70 -5.10
C GLU A 504 0.90 13.25 -6.48
N HIS A 505 1.32 14.22 -7.31
CA HIS A 505 1.62 14.03 -8.72
C HIS A 505 2.55 12.84 -9.00
N GLN A 506 3.55 12.61 -8.14
CA GLN A 506 4.48 11.49 -8.33
C GLN A 506 3.80 10.11 -8.34
N PHE A 507 2.77 9.93 -7.51
CA PHE A 507 2.06 8.65 -7.42
C PHE A 507 1.09 8.48 -8.59
N TYR A 508 0.40 9.55 -8.99
CA TYR A 508 -0.47 9.51 -10.16
C TYR A 508 0.33 9.37 -11.45
N ALA A 509 1.47 10.06 -11.58
CA ALA A 509 2.38 9.91 -12.70
C ALA A 509 2.92 8.48 -12.80
N TYR A 510 3.27 7.84 -11.68
CA TYR A 510 3.62 6.43 -11.67
C TYR A 510 2.49 5.56 -12.23
N TYR A 511 1.25 5.77 -11.78
CA TYR A 511 0.09 5.05 -12.31
C TYR A 511 -0.08 5.26 -13.82
N LEU A 512 0.01 6.51 -14.31
CA LEU A 512 -0.10 6.80 -15.74
C LEU A 512 1.03 6.16 -16.57
N GLN A 513 2.27 6.28 -16.11
CA GLN A 513 3.45 5.82 -16.85
C GLN A 513 3.60 4.30 -16.86
N VAL A 514 3.22 3.64 -15.76
CA VAL A 514 3.51 2.22 -15.55
C VAL A 514 2.28 1.35 -15.77
N LEU A 515 1.08 1.82 -15.37
CA LEU A 515 -0.13 1.00 -15.33
C LEU A 515 -1.14 1.35 -16.41
N ALA A 516 -1.34 2.63 -16.73
CA ALA A 516 -2.37 3.03 -17.69
C ALA A 516 -2.10 2.49 -19.11
N ASP A 517 -0.82 2.35 -19.46
CA ASP A 517 -0.36 1.79 -20.74
C ASP A 517 0.07 0.31 -20.63
N GLU A 518 -0.08 -0.31 -19.47
CA GLU A 518 0.29 -1.71 -19.28
C GLU A 518 -0.63 -2.58 -20.13
N LYS A 519 -0.07 -3.23 -21.16
CA LYS A 519 -0.81 -4.18 -21.98
C LYS A 519 -1.32 -5.29 -21.07
N ILE A 520 -2.64 -5.40 -20.98
CA ILE A 520 -3.29 -6.51 -20.30
C ILE A 520 -2.81 -7.80 -20.94
N ASP A 521 -2.12 -8.62 -20.17
CA ASP A 521 -1.66 -9.93 -20.62
C ASP A 521 -2.87 -10.75 -21.06
N LEU A 522 -2.87 -11.17 -22.33
CA LEU A 522 -3.96 -11.97 -22.86
C LEU A 522 -4.00 -13.35 -22.18
N PRO A 523 -5.19 -13.87 -21.83
CA PRO A 523 -5.33 -15.18 -21.22
C PRO A 523 -4.69 -16.31 -22.03
N VAL A 524 -4.07 -17.24 -21.31
CA VAL A 524 -3.45 -18.47 -21.80
C VAL A 524 -4.31 -19.67 -21.41
N SER A 525 -4.34 -20.71 -22.24
CA SER A 525 -5.16 -21.91 -22.00
C SER A 525 -4.66 -22.72 -20.81
N ARG A 526 -5.58 -23.47 -20.18
CA ARG A 526 -5.24 -24.36 -19.06
C ARG A 526 -4.21 -25.40 -19.46
N ARG A 527 -4.32 -25.96 -20.67
CA ARG A 527 -3.38 -26.96 -21.17
C ARG A 527 -1.95 -26.42 -21.17
N THR A 528 -1.75 -25.20 -21.66
CA THR A 528 -0.46 -24.52 -21.69
C THR A 528 0.09 -24.28 -20.27
N ILE A 529 -0.74 -23.74 -19.35
CA ILE A 529 -0.30 -23.50 -17.96
C ILE A 529 0.05 -24.80 -17.22
N MET A 530 -0.64 -25.91 -17.49
CA MET A 530 -0.29 -27.21 -16.91
C MET A 530 1.03 -27.76 -17.48
N ALA A 531 1.33 -27.52 -18.76
CA ALA A 531 2.64 -27.85 -19.32
C ALA A 531 3.77 -27.03 -18.66
N VAL A 532 3.52 -25.74 -18.37
CA VAL A 532 4.46 -24.90 -17.59
C VAL A 532 4.63 -25.44 -16.17
N ARG A 533 3.56 -25.87 -15.50
CA ARG A 533 3.64 -26.52 -14.17
C ARG A 533 4.50 -27.77 -14.21
N ASP A 534 4.36 -28.61 -15.23
CA ASP A 534 5.16 -29.82 -15.37
C ASP A 534 6.64 -29.50 -15.58
N LEU A 535 6.94 -28.46 -16.37
CA LEU A 535 8.29 -27.92 -16.49
C LEU A 535 8.84 -27.46 -15.14
N VAL A 536 8.07 -26.68 -14.37
CA VAL A 536 8.45 -26.21 -13.03
C VAL A 536 8.71 -27.38 -12.08
N ASN A 537 7.83 -28.39 -12.05
CA ASN A 537 7.98 -29.56 -11.19
C ASN A 537 9.28 -30.34 -11.45
N ALA A 538 9.78 -30.31 -12.69
CA ALA A 538 10.99 -31.00 -13.09
C ALA A 538 12.27 -30.15 -12.94
N THR A 539 12.15 -28.82 -12.91
CA THR A 539 13.30 -27.89 -12.97
C THR A 539 13.51 -27.06 -11.70
N LEU A 540 12.45 -26.74 -10.96
CA LEU A 540 12.55 -25.97 -9.72
C LEU A 540 13.17 -26.83 -8.62
N ASN A 541 14.35 -26.41 -8.16
CA ASN A 541 15.09 -27.09 -7.12
C ASN A 541 15.42 -26.15 -5.94
N PRO A 542 14.71 -26.27 -4.81
CA PRO A 542 14.91 -25.40 -3.67
C PRO A 542 16.33 -25.48 -3.06
N LYS A 543 16.98 -26.66 -3.14
CA LYS A 543 18.36 -26.82 -2.65
C LYS A 543 19.35 -26.04 -3.50
N ALA A 544 19.11 -25.97 -4.82
CA ALA A 544 19.95 -25.19 -5.73
C ALA A 544 19.81 -23.68 -5.47
N LEU A 545 18.60 -23.19 -5.16
CA LEU A 545 18.37 -21.80 -4.73
C LEU A 545 19.18 -21.45 -3.46
N ARG A 546 19.30 -22.41 -2.53
CA ARG A 546 20.04 -22.23 -1.27
C ARG A 546 21.57 -22.22 -1.45
N LEU A 547 22.08 -23.00 -2.40
CA LEU A 547 23.52 -23.21 -2.60
C LEU A 547 24.14 -22.25 -3.62
N GLY A 548 23.49 -21.13 -3.93
CA GLY A 548 24.00 -20.16 -4.90
C GLY A 548 23.98 -20.70 -6.33
N TYR A 549 22.89 -21.38 -6.69
CA TYR A 549 22.55 -21.76 -8.07
C TYR A 549 23.31 -22.95 -8.68
N SER A 550 24.12 -23.65 -7.89
CA SER A 550 24.76 -24.91 -8.33
C SER A 550 23.75 -26.08 -8.29
N ILE A 551 23.52 -26.72 -9.44
CA ILE A 551 22.74 -27.96 -9.57
C ILE A 551 23.67 -29.17 -9.75
N SER A 552 23.23 -30.36 -9.34
CA SER A 552 23.96 -31.61 -9.63
C SER A 552 23.79 -32.03 -11.09
N GLU A 553 24.73 -32.81 -11.63
CA GLU A 553 24.67 -33.32 -13.01
C GLU A 553 23.36 -34.09 -13.31
N SER A 554 22.87 -34.86 -12.33
CA SER A 554 21.57 -35.55 -12.44
C SER A 554 20.38 -34.58 -12.53
N GLN A 555 20.45 -33.43 -11.85
CA GLN A 555 19.41 -32.40 -11.88
C GLN A 555 19.48 -31.60 -13.18
N GLU A 556 20.69 -31.32 -13.67
CA GLU A 556 20.90 -30.70 -14.98
C GLU A 556 20.33 -31.57 -16.11
N LYS A 557 20.58 -32.89 -16.07
CA LYS A 557 19.99 -33.85 -17.01
C LYS A 557 18.46 -33.90 -16.93
N ALA A 558 17.88 -33.84 -15.73
CA ALA A 558 16.43 -33.81 -15.54
C ALA A 558 15.82 -32.51 -16.11
N ALA A 559 16.47 -31.37 -15.85
CA ALA A 559 16.04 -30.08 -16.39
C ALA A 559 16.10 -30.06 -17.92
N LEU A 560 17.20 -30.56 -18.51
CA LEU A 560 17.38 -30.74 -19.95
C LEU A 560 16.22 -31.51 -20.60
N LEU A 561 15.87 -32.67 -20.04
CA LEU A 561 14.77 -33.50 -20.55
C LEU A 561 13.41 -32.77 -20.43
N ALA A 562 13.20 -32.03 -19.34
CA ALA A 562 11.97 -31.27 -19.13
C ALA A 562 11.82 -30.12 -20.13
N TYR A 563 12.88 -29.34 -20.37
CA TYR A 563 12.88 -28.28 -21.39
C TYR A 563 12.72 -28.84 -22.80
N GLY A 564 13.33 -29.98 -23.13
CA GLY A 564 13.11 -30.66 -24.41
C GLY A 564 11.65 -31.06 -24.62
N LYS A 565 11.03 -31.68 -23.61
CA LYS A 565 9.60 -32.04 -23.64
C LYS A 565 8.70 -30.81 -23.77
N PHE A 566 9.03 -29.72 -23.07
CA PHE A 566 8.27 -28.48 -23.16
C PHE A 566 8.43 -27.81 -24.53
N SER A 567 9.62 -27.85 -25.13
CA SER A 567 9.86 -27.36 -26.49
C SER A 567 9.04 -28.11 -27.54
N GLU A 568 8.92 -29.44 -27.43
CA GLU A 568 8.04 -30.24 -28.28
C GLU A 568 6.57 -29.85 -28.10
N PHE A 569 6.15 -29.56 -26.88
CA PHE A 569 4.81 -29.04 -26.62
C PHE A 569 4.59 -27.67 -27.28
N LEU A 570 5.57 -26.76 -27.20
CA LEU A 570 5.48 -25.42 -27.81
C LEU A 570 5.34 -25.47 -29.33
N SER A 571 6.03 -26.39 -30.01
CA SER A 571 5.94 -26.52 -31.48
C SER A 571 4.58 -27.03 -31.98
N GLN A 572 3.77 -27.60 -31.08
CA GLN A 572 2.41 -28.06 -31.34
C GLN A 572 1.33 -27.03 -30.98
N LEU A 573 1.71 -25.88 -30.40
CA LEU A 573 0.74 -24.84 -30.03
C LEU A 573 0.20 -24.08 -31.25
N PRO A 574 -1.08 -23.68 -31.24
CA PRO A 574 -1.60 -22.68 -32.17
C PRO A 574 -0.76 -21.38 -32.12
N SER A 575 -0.56 -20.73 -33.26
CA SER A 575 0.33 -19.55 -33.37
C SER A 575 -0.07 -18.39 -32.46
N ASP A 576 -1.38 -18.20 -32.26
CA ASP A 576 -1.94 -17.19 -31.38
C ASP A 576 -1.74 -17.54 -29.90
N GLU A 577 -1.90 -18.81 -29.51
CA GLU A 577 -1.62 -19.29 -28.14
C GLU A 577 -0.13 -19.17 -27.80
N TYR A 578 0.74 -19.52 -28.74
CA TYR A 578 2.18 -19.35 -28.63
C TYR A 578 2.55 -17.88 -28.40
N ALA A 579 2.02 -16.97 -29.24
CA ALA A 579 2.28 -15.53 -29.11
C ALA A 579 1.79 -14.97 -27.77
N ARG A 580 0.61 -15.41 -27.29
CA ARG A 580 0.08 -15.02 -25.97
C ARG A 580 0.95 -15.50 -24.82
N LEU A 581 1.41 -16.76 -24.87
CA LEU A 581 2.31 -17.31 -23.85
C LEU A 581 3.62 -16.52 -23.83
N TYR A 582 4.28 -16.35 -24.97
CA TYR A 582 5.60 -15.70 -25.04
C TYR A 582 5.56 -14.24 -24.64
N ALA A 583 4.50 -13.51 -24.99
CA ALA A 583 4.31 -12.12 -24.57
C ALA A 583 3.82 -11.98 -23.12
N HIS A 584 3.50 -13.08 -22.44
CA HIS A 584 2.87 -13.05 -21.12
C HIS A 584 3.87 -12.58 -20.06
N SER A 585 3.53 -11.49 -19.37
CA SER A 585 4.37 -10.95 -18.32
C SER A 585 4.25 -11.79 -17.04
N VAL A 586 5.41 -12.04 -16.42
CA VAL A 586 5.58 -12.66 -15.12
C VAL A 586 6.28 -11.63 -14.23
N ILE A 587 5.64 -11.27 -13.13
CA ILE A 587 6.20 -10.31 -12.18
C ILE A 587 6.46 -11.01 -10.85
N TRP A 588 7.71 -10.99 -10.42
CA TRP A 588 8.14 -11.60 -9.17
C TRP A 588 9.32 -10.83 -8.57
N ARG A 589 9.16 -10.34 -7.33
CA ARG A 589 10.20 -9.61 -6.57
C ARG A 589 10.84 -8.46 -7.34
N HIS A 590 10.04 -7.59 -7.92
CA HIS A 590 10.49 -6.40 -8.67
C HIS A 590 11.08 -6.67 -10.05
N GLU A 591 11.09 -7.93 -10.49
CA GLU A 591 11.47 -8.28 -11.86
C GLU A 591 10.20 -8.57 -12.67
N LYS A 592 10.01 -7.81 -13.75
CA LYS A 592 9.01 -8.06 -14.77
C LYS A 592 9.72 -8.61 -16.00
N MET A 593 9.36 -9.81 -16.41
CA MET A 593 9.85 -10.43 -17.63
C MET A 593 8.74 -11.19 -18.32
N THR A 594 8.85 -11.31 -19.62
CA THR A 594 7.96 -12.14 -20.42
C THR A 594 8.38 -13.61 -20.35
N VAL A 595 7.46 -14.54 -20.61
CA VAL A 595 7.82 -15.96 -20.71
C VAL A 595 8.83 -16.19 -21.84
N GLY A 596 8.78 -15.41 -22.92
CA GLY A 596 9.77 -15.45 -23.99
C GLY A 596 11.18 -15.16 -23.48
N GLU A 597 11.38 -14.04 -22.79
CA GLU A 597 12.67 -13.67 -22.19
C GLU A 597 13.17 -14.74 -21.21
N LEU A 598 12.28 -15.23 -20.32
CA LEU A 598 12.58 -16.30 -19.37
C LEU A 598 13.08 -17.59 -20.06
N LEU A 599 12.44 -17.97 -21.17
CA LEU A 599 12.82 -19.17 -21.92
C LEU A 599 14.13 -18.95 -22.70
N GLU A 600 14.35 -17.78 -23.30
CA GLU A 600 15.57 -17.44 -24.03
C GLU A 600 16.83 -17.50 -23.15
N GLU A 601 16.74 -17.02 -21.92
CA GLU A 601 17.84 -17.07 -20.93
C GLU A 601 18.30 -18.50 -20.65
N VAL A 602 17.40 -19.48 -20.78
CA VAL A 602 17.69 -20.89 -20.54
C VAL A 602 17.97 -21.65 -21.85
N GLN A 603 17.25 -21.37 -22.94
CA GLN A 603 17.23 -22.16 -24.17
C GLN A 603 18.36 -21.87 -25.16
N SER A 604 18.92 -20.64 -25.18
CA SER A 604 20.00 -20.23 -26.10
C SER A 604 21.20 -21.22 -26.18
N PRO A 605 21.57 -21.94 -25.09
CA PRO A 605 22.62 -22.97 -25.13
C PRO A 605 22.09 -24.43 -25.31
N TYR A 606 20.81 -24.69 -25.07
CA TYR A 606 20.23 -26.05 -25.13
C TYR A 606 19.85 -26.49 -26.53
N GLU A 607 19.49 -25.56 -27.43
CA GLU A 607 19.32 -25.86 -28.86
C GLU A 607 20.63 -26.38 -29.46
N GLN A 608 21.77 -25.77 -29.10
CA GLN A 608 23.11 -26.21 -29.53
C GLN A 608 23.49 -27.60 -29.00
N LEU A 609 23.02 -27.97 -27.79
CA LEU A 609 23.27 -29.29 -27.21
C LEU A 609 22.32 -30.37 -27.76
N SER A 610 21.06 -30.00 -28.03
CA SER A 610 20.03 -30.87 -28.60
C SER A 610 20.33 -31.23 -30.05
N GLU A 611 20.78 -30.27 -30.87
CA GLU A 611 21.25 -30.53 -32.24
C GLU A 611 22.47 -31.47 -32.24
N ALA A 612 23.39 -31.30 -31.30
CA ALA A 612 24.54 -32.19 -31.14
C ALA A 612 24.15 -33.62 -30.74
N LEU A 613 23.12 -33.79 -29.90
CA LEU A 613 22.60 -35.09 -29.48
C LEU A 613 21.76 -35.77 -30.56
N ALA A 614 21.00 -35.02 -31.37
CA ALA A 614 20.19 -35.54 -32.47
C ALA A 614 21.03 -36.03 -33.66
N MET A 615 22.20 -35.42 -33.89
CA MET A 615 23.08 -35.80 -35.01
C MET A 615 23.89 -37.09 -34.78
N GLN A 616 23.97 -37.64 -33.56
CA GLN A 616 24.72 -38.89 -33.30
C GLN A 616 24.03 -39.85 -32.31
N PRO A 617 22.96 -40.55 -32.71
CA PRO A 617 22.24 -41.48 -31.82
C PRO A 617 23.06 -42.71 -31.40
N LYS A 618 24.12 -43.06 -32.15
CA LYS A 618 24.91 -44.29 -31.96
C LYS A 618 26.20 -44.12 -31.17
N LEU A 619 26.63 -42.89 -30.82
CA LEU A 619 27.87 -42.67 -30.06
C LEU A 619 27.65 -42.39 -28.56
N ALA A 620 26.41 -42.06 -28.17
CA ALA A 620 26.06 -41.69 -26.79
C ALA A 620 26.07 -42.88 -25.80
N ALA A 621 26.12 -44.12 -26.29
CA ALA A 621 26.18 -45.30 -25.43
C ALA A 621 27.62 -45.71 -25.02
N GLU A 622 28.66 -45.25 -25.73
CA GLU A 622 30.04 -45.73 -25.51
C GLU A 622 31.12 -44.66 -25.36
N THR A 623 30.78 -43.37 -25.50
CA THR A 623 31.77 -42.31 -25.23
C THR A 623 31.22 -41.27 -24.27
N ALA A 624 31.79 -41.25 -23.06
CA ALA A 624 31.72 -40.13 -22.14
C ALA A 624 32.38 -38.91 -22.82
N ILE A 625 31.59 -38.15 -23.59
CA ILE A 625 31.99 -36.83 -24.05
C ILE A 625 32.09 -35.95 -22.80
N THR A 626 33.32 -35.70 -22.37
CA THR A 626 33.61 -34.82 -21.24
C THR A 626 33.23 -33.37 -21.62
N PRO A 627 32.56 -32.60 -20.73
CA PRO A 627 32.05 -31.24 -21.02
C PRO A 627 33.12 -30.15 -21.27
N ASN A 628 34.38 -30.51 -21.52
CA ASN A 628 35.51 -29.60 -21.44
C ASN A 628 35.80 -28.78 -22.71
N LYS A 629 34.98 -28.86 -23.77
CA LYS A 629 35.23 -28.16 -25.04
C LYS A 629 34.34 -26.96 -25.36
N ILE A 630 33.35 -26.62 -24.52
CA ILE A 630 32.57 -25.38 -24.67
C ILE A 630 33.11 -24.34 -23.67
N LYS A 631 34.23 -23.70 -24.02
CA LYS A 631 34.87 -22.63 -23.22
C LYS A 631 34.26 -21.25 -23.52
N LYS A 632 32.99 -21.04 -23.18
CA LYS A 632 32.53 -19.71 -22.72
C LYS A 632 32.32 -19.79 -21.21
N PRO A 633 32.85 -18.84 -20.42
CA PRO A 633 32.77 -18.91 -18.97
C PRO A 633 31.31 -18.94 -18.50
N ILE A 634 30.97 -19.92 -17.68
CA ILE A 634 29.65 -20.20 -17.06
C ILE A 634 29.19 -19.07 -16.09
N LYS A 635 29.93 -17.96 -16.00
CA LYS A 635 29.82 -16.97 -14.93
C LYS A 635 28.62 -16.01 -15.01
N GLU A 636 27.80 -16.08 -16.05
CA GLU A 636 26.61 -15.22 -16.23
C GLU A 636 25.37 -16.05 -16.61
N ARG A 637 25.21 -17.25 -16.04
CA ARG A 637 24.01 -18.07 -16.26
C ARG A 637 23.03 -17.85 -15.12
N GLU A 638 21.84 -17.34 -15.40
CA GLU A 638 20.72 -17.55 -14.48
C GLU A 638 20.43 -19.05 -14.44
N CYS A 639 20.32 -19.61 -13.24
CA CYS A 639 20.10 -21.05 -13.08
C CYS A 639 18.67 -21.41 -13.45
N ALA A 640 18.49 -22.56 -14.11
CA ALA A 640 17.17 -23.10 -14.47
C ALA A 640 16.19 -23.13 -13.28
N ALA A 641 16.70 -23.28 -12.04
CA ALA A 641 15.88 -23.21 -10.83
C ALA A 641 15.30 -21.81 -10.56
N LEU A 642 16.02 -20.73 -10.90
CA LEU A 642 15.56 -19.35 -10.75
C LEU A 642 14.46 -19.03 -11.77
N VAL A 643 14.67 -19.39 -13.04
CA VAL A 643 13.64 -19.27 -14.08
C VAL A 643 12.41 -20.09 -13.74
N ALA A 644 12.59 -21.32 -13.26
CA ALA A 644 11.49 -22.16 -12.80
C ALA A 644 10.72 -21.55 -11.61
N GLN A 645 11.39 -20.79 -10.74
CA GLN A 645 10.72 -20.05 -9.67
C GLN A 645 9.81 -18.94 -10.23
N LYS A 646 10.28 -18.20 -11.23
CA LYS A 646 9.48 -17.18 -11.92
C LYS A 646 8.30 -17.83 -12.67
N LEU A 647 8.52 -18.93 -13.39
CA LEU A 647 7.44 -19.70 -14.03
C LEU A 647 6.45 -20.31 -13.03
N ALA A 648 6.87 -20.65 -11.81
CA ALA A 648 5.95 -21.11 -10.75
C ALA A 648 4.94 -20.02 -10.37
N LYS A 649 5.39 -18.76 -10.32
CA LYS A 649 4.51 -17.60 -10.10
C LYS A 649 3.45 -17.48 -11.18
N LEU A 650 3.82 -17.64 -12.47
CA LEU A 650 2.86 -17.68 -13.58
C LEU A 650 1.78 -18.75 -13.38
N VAL A 651 2.17 -19.96 -12.99
CA VAL A 651 1.19 -21.04 -12.77
C VAL A 651 0.24 -20.68 -11.62
N MET A 652 0.76 -20.13 -10.52
CA MET A 652 -0.07 -19.71 -9.37
C MET A 652 -0.94 -18.50 -9.66
N ASP A 653 -0.55 -17.64 -10.60
CA ASP A 653 -1.39 -16.55 -11.07
C ASP A 653 -2.68 -17.06 -11.70
N TYR A 654 -2.67 -18.23 -12.32
CA TYR A 654 -3.87 -18.88 -12.87
C TYR A 654 -4.55 -19.88 -11.92
N ASP A 655 -3.78 -20.60 -11.10
CA ASP A 655 -4.29 -21.60 -10.16
C ASP A 655 -3.53 -21.53 -8.83
N PRO A 656 -3.97 -20.67 -7.88
CA PRO A 656 -3.29 -20.49 -6.60
C PRO A 656 -3.18 -21.79 -5.78
N ASP A 657 -4.17 -22.67 -5.92
CA ASP A 657 -4.25 -23.94 -5.19
C ASP A 657 -3.52 -25.08 -5.91
N VAL A 658 -2.80 -24.79 -6.98
CA VAL A 658 -2.02 -25.80 -7.69
C VAL A 658 -0.99 -26.41 -6.74
N GLU A 659 -0.93 -27.74 -6.74
CA GLU A 659 0.08 -28.47 -5.99
C GLU A 659 1.33 -28.67 -6.85
N PHE A 660 2.48 -28.30 -6.31
CA PHE A 660 3.79 -28.68 -6.87
C PHE A 660 4.30 -29.95 -6.18
N ASN A 661 5.36 -30.54 -6.73
CA ASN A 661 6.02 -31.71 -6.14
C ASN A 661 6.36 -31.48 -4.66
N LEU A 662 6.26 -32.53 -3.84
CA LEU A 662 6.47 -32.49 -2.39
C LEU A 662 7.80 -31.84 -2.01
N THR A 663 8.85 -32.09 -2.79
CA THR A 663 10.20 -31.51 -2.60
C THR A 663 10.23 -29.99 -2.71
N ILE A 664 9.38 -29.40 -3.55
CA ILE A 664 9.24 -27.94 -3.71
C ILE A 664 8.40 -27.37 -2.56
N ARG A 665 7.34 -28.09 -2.18
CA ARG A 665 6.39 -27.69 -1.12
C ARG A 665 7.01 -27.65 0.28
N SER A 666 7.90 -28.58 0.60
CA SER A 666 8.46 -28.70 1.94
C SER A 666 9.47 -27.61 2.29
N GLU A 667 9.94 -26.85 1.30
CA GLU A 667 11.04 -25.89 1.45
C GLU A 667 10.50 -24.46 1.34
N SER A 668 10.71 -23.64 2.39
CA SER A 668 10.24 -22.25 2.43
C SER A 668 10.91 -21.36 1.39
N ILE A 669 12.13 -21.69 0.96
CA ILE A 669 12.93 -20.91 0.00
C ILE A 669 12.29 -20.85 -1.41
N SER A 670 11.40 -21.79 -1.73
CA SER A 670 10.61 -21.78 -2.96
C SER A 670 9.64 -20.60 -3.01
N ALA A 671 9.34 -19.98 -1.87
CA ALA A 671 8.42 -18.85 -1.71
C ALA A 671 6.99 -19.12 -2.20
N LEU A 672 6.56 -20.39 -2.24
CA LEU A 672 5.24 -20.74 -2.78
C LEU A 672 4.09 -20.08 -2.01
N ALA A 673 4.18 -19.97 -0.68
CA ALA A 673 3.14 -19.33 0.13
C ALA A 673 3.00 -17.82 -0.19
N GLU A 674 4.13 -17.14 -0.37
CA GLU A 674 4.21 -15.73 -0.76
C GLU A 674 3.60 -15.52 -2.16
N MET A 675 3.97 -16.37 -3.13
CA MET A 675 3.41 -16.34 -4.49
C MET A 675 1.90 -16.56 -4.51
N ARG A 676 1.37 -17.48 -3.69
CA ARG A 676 -0.08 -17.73 -3.57
C ARG A 676 -0.82 -16.52 -3.02
N LEU A 677 -0.26 -15.88 -1.99
CA LEU A 677 -0.82 -14.67 -1.41
C LEU A 677 -0.88 -13.54 -2.46
N CYS A 678 0.15 -13.45 -3.30
CA CYS A 678 0.32 -12.44 -4.33
C CYS A 678 -0.18 -12.88 -5.72
N SER A 679 -1.06 -13.88 -5.79
CA SER A 679 -1.59 -14.36 -7.06
C SER A 679 -2.45 -13.30 -7.74
N ALA A 680 -2.23 -13.11 -9.04
CA ALA A 680 -3.03 -12.23 -9.89
C ALA A 680 -4.46 -12.77 -10.12
N LYS A 681 -4.71 -14.06 -9.83
CA LYS A 681 -6.01 -14.74 -10.00
C LYS A 681 -6.57 -14.56 -11.42
N ARG A 682 -5.76 -14.90 -12.41
CA ARG A 682 -6.04 -14.84 -13.85
C ARG A 682 -7.01 -15.96 -14.24
N VAL A 683 -7.77 -15.69 -15.29
CA VAL A 683 -8.75 -16.60 -15.85
C VAL A 683 -8.14 -17.26 -17.08
N PHE A 684 -8.31 -18.57 -17.20
CA PHE A 684 -7.82 -19.31 -18.36
C PHE A 684 -8.57 -18.90 -19.62
N ARG A 685 -7.87 -18.93 -20.75
CA ARG A 685 -8.43 -18.64 -22.08
C ARG A 685 -9.65 -19.48 -22.44
N ASP A 686 -9.75 -20.69 -21.88
CA ASP A 686 -10.89 -21.59 -22.05
C ASP A 686 -12.25 -20.92 -21.68
N TRP A 687 -12.19 -19.82 -20.92
CA TRP A 687 -13.33 -19.04 -20.43
C TRP A 687 -13.46 -17.64 -21.07
N ASP A 688 -12.83 -17.41 -22.22
CA ASP A 688 -12.94 -16.13 -22.96
C ASP A 688 -14.39 -15.81 -23.40
N HIS A 689 -15.25 -16.84 -23.50
CA HIS A 689 -16.67 -16.71 -23.85
C HIS A 689 -17.55 -16.18 -22.72
N ILE A 690 -17.01 -16.02 -21.50
CA ILE A 690 -17.72 -15.49 -20.33
C ILE A 690 -17.04 -14.20 -19.90
N ASP A 691 -17.71 -13.07 -20.07
CA ASP A 691 -17.26 -11.77 -19.57
C ASP A 691 -17.63 -11.56 -18.08
N ASP A 692 -17.24 -10.42 -17.49
CA ASP A 692 -17.51 -10.12 -16.08
C ASP A 692 -19.00 -10.00 -15.78
N LYS A 693 -19.78 -9.46 -16.73
CA LYS A 693 -21.23 -9.28 -16.58
C LYS A 693 -21.94 -10.63 -16.54
N GLU A 694 -21.60 -11.53 -17.45
CA GLU A 694 -22.15 -12.87 -17.52
C GLU A 694 -21.69 -13.72 -16.33
N ALA A 695 -20.42 -13.66 -15.93
CA ALA A 695 -19.94 -14.33 -14.73
C ALA A 695 -20.69 -13.85 -13.47
N THR A 696 -20.92 -12.54 -13.33
CA THR A 696 -21.71 -11.97 -12.23
C THR A 696 -23.14 -12.48 -12.24
N ARG A 697 -23.78 -12.50 -13.40
CA ARG A 697 -25.13 -13.07 -13.57
C ARG A 697 -25.17 -14.53 -13.11
N ARG A 698 -24.26 -15.37 -13.62
CA ARG A 698 -24.22 -16.80 -13.32
C ARG A 698 -23.95 -17.07 -11.83
N VAL A 699 -22.99 -16.37 -11.22
CA VAL A 699 -22.71 -16.49 -9.79
C VAL A 699 -23.92 -16.08 -8.96
N SER A 700 -24.59 -14.97 -9.30
CA SER A 700 -25.78 -14.52 -8.59
C SER A 700 -26.93 -15.53 -8.71
N ILE A 701 -27.12 -16.14 -9.88
CA ILE A 701 -28.09 -17.23 -10.09
C ILE A 701 -27.75 -18.45 -9.22
N ILE A 702 -26.47 -18.84 -9.16
CA ILE A 702 -26.03 -19.95 -8.29
C ILE A 702 -26.36 -19.63 -6.83
N MET A 703 -26.12 -18.41 -6.36
CA MET A 703 -26.44 -17.99 -4.99
C MET A 703 -27.94 -18.02 -4.70
N VAL A 704 -28.77 -17.47 -5.60
CA VAL A 704 -30.24 -17.55 -5.46
C VAL A 704 -30.70 -19.01 -5.45
N SER A 705 -30.19 -19.83 -6.36
CA SER A 705 -30.53 -21.25 -6.44
C SER A 705 -30.10 -21.99 -5.17
N LEU A 706 -28.92 -21.71 -4.65
CA LEU A 706 -28.41 -22.29 -3.40
C LEU A 706 -29.29 -21.94 -2.20
N MET A 707 -29.90 -20.75 -2.19
CA MET A 707 -30.78 -20.29 -1.10
C MET A 707 -32.24 -20.71 -1.24
N THR A 708 -32.62 -21.25 -2.40
CA THR A 708 -34.04 -21.56 -2.74
C THR A 708 -34.26 -23.03 -3.05
N HIS A 709 -33.22 -23.79 -3.38
CA HIS A 709 -33.29 -25.23 -3.62
C HIS A 709 -33.44 -26.00 -2.30
N SER A 710 -34.36 -26.97 -2.29
CA SER A 710 -34.61 -27.86 -1.15
C SER A 710 -33.67 -29.05 -1.21
N PHE A 711 -32.49 -28.94 -0.60
CA PHE A 711 -31.50 -30.01 -0.59
C PHE A 711 -31.91 -31.17 0.33
N SER A 712 -31.79 -32.39 -0.17
CA SER A 712 -31.83 -33.62 0.62
C SER A 712 -30.43 -33.92 1.17
N TYR A 713 -30.35 -34.22 2.47
CA TYR A 713 -29.09 -34.56 3.14
C TYR A 713 -29.33 -35.56 4.27
N LEU A 714 -28.26 -36.26 4.68
CA LEU A 714 -28.31 -37.22 5.78
C LEU A 714 -28.51 -36.46 7.10
N TRP A 715 -29.20 -37.07 8.07
CA TRP A 715 -29.39 -36.45 9.38
C TRP A 715 -28.03 -36.05 9.99
N PHE A 716 -27.93 -34.81 10.48
CA PHE A 716 -26.72 -34.15 11.01
C PHE A 716 -25.62 -33.74 9.99
N THR A 717 -25.78 -33.95 8.69
CA THR A 717 -24.80 -33.46 7.69
C THR A 717 -25.23 -32.16 7.00
N GLY A 718 -26.41 -31.64 7.31
CA GLY A 718 -26.89 -30.37 6.78
C GLY A 718 -26.16 -29.19 7.40
N VAL A 719 -25.78 -28.23 6.57
CA VAL A 719 -25.13 -26.98 6.98
C VAL A 719 -26.09 -25.82 6.75
N GLN A 720 -26.36 -25.05 7.79
CA GLN A 720 -27.16 -23.84 7.68
C GLN A 720 -26.31 -22.71 7.07
N LEU A 721 -26.84 -22.06 6.04
CA LEU A 721 -26.32 -20.83 5.46
C LEU A 721 -27.28 -19.69 5.75
N GLU A 722 -26.75 -18.49 5.88
CA GLU A 722 -27.52 -17.27 6.03
C GLU A 722 -26.99 -16.19 5.09
N ILE A 723 -27.89 -15.53 4.36
CA ILE A 723 -27.57 -14.33 3.58
C ILE A 723 -28.73 -13.36 3.71
N ALA A 724 -28.43 -12.14 4.18
CA ALA A 724 -29.40 -11.07 4.29
C ALA A 724 -30.71 -11.45 5.04
N GLY A 725 -30.58 -12.17 6.15
CA GLY A 725 -31.72 -12.64 6.95
C GLY A 725 -32.50 -13.82 6.34
N TYR A 726 -32.05 -14.37 5.22
CA TYR A 726 -32.58 -15.61 4.64
C TYR A 726 -31.68 -16.77 5.02
N SER A 727 -32.25 -17.82 5.59
CA SER A 727 -31.52 -19.07 5.82
C SER A 727 -31.95 -20.17 4.85
N ASN A 728 -31.01 -21.04 4.49
CA ASN A 728 -31.27 -22.34 3.86
C ASN A 728 -30.33 -23.39 4.44
N THR A 729 -30.74 -24.66 4.46
CA THR A 729 -29.87 -25.77 4.85
C THR A 729 -29.40 -26.51 3.61
N THR A 730 -28.09 -26.66 3.46
CA THR A 730 -27.44 -27.24 2.28
C THR A 730 -26.42 -28.31 2.66
N THR A 731 -25.72 -28.85 1.66
CA THR A 731 -24.60 -29.78 1.83
C THR A 731 -23.28 -29.05 2.06
N GLU A 732 -22.22 -29.76 2.47
CA GLU A 732 -20.88 -29.14 2.62
C GLU A 732 -20.37 -28.52 1.30
N THR A 733 -20.71 -29.11 0.15
CA THR A 733 -20.42 -28.50 -1.17
C THR A 733 -21.11 -27.15 -1.32
N GLY A 734 -22.38 -27.03 -0.90
CA GLY A 734 -23.11 -25.77 -0.92
C GLY A 734 -22.48 -24.70 -0.03
N LYS A 735 -21.98 -25.09 1.14
CA LYS A 735 -21.23 -24.20 2.03
C LYS A 735 -19.93 -23.70 1.40
N GLU A 736 -19.19 -24.57 0.72
CA GLU A 736 -17.96 -24.20 0.02
C GLU A 736 -18.24 -23.23 -1.13
N LEU A 737 -19.31 -23.46 -1.91
CA LEU A 737 -19.80 -22.55 -2.95
C LEU A 737 -20.13 -21.17 -2.36
N PHE A 738 -20.87 -21.15 -1.25
CA PHE A 738 -21.24 -19.90 -0.57
C PHE A 738 -20.01 -19.14 -0.10
N LYS A 739 -19.12 -19.76 0.67
CA LYS A 739 -17.89 -19.14 1.20
C LYS A 739 -16.99 -18.55 0.11
N THR A 740 -16.98 -19.16 -1.07
CA THR A 740 -16.19 -18.68 -2.21
C THR A 740 -16.70 -17.35 -2.76
N VAL A 741 -18.00 -17.09 -2.63
CA VAL A 741 -18.70 -15.91 -3.20
C VAL A 741 -19.04 -14.87 -2.12
N GLU A 742 -19.24 -15.32 -0.88
CA GLU A 742 -19.62 -14.53 0.30
C GLU A 742 -18.86 -13.20 0.38
N LEU A 743 -17.54 -13.26 0.27
CA LEU A 743 -16.71 -12.07 0.42
C LEU A 743 -16.81 -11.09 -0.76
N ALA A 744 -17.16 -11.54 -1.97
CA ALA A 744 -17.48 -10.65 -3.08
C ALA A 744 -18.86 -9.99 -2.90
N LEU A 745 -19.80 -10.69 -2.27
CA LEU A 745 -21.12 -10.16 -1.95
C LEU A 745 -21.05 -9.12 -0.83
N GLU A 746 -20.37 -9.43 0.27
CA GLU A 746 -20.22 -8.52 1.41
C GLU A 746 -19.54 -7.21 1.01
N LEU A 747 -18.45 -7.29 0.26
CA LEU A 747 -17.68 -6.11 -0.16
C LEU A 747 -18.25 -5.41 -1.39
N GLY A 748 -19.15 -6.05 -2.14
CA GLY A 748 -19.59 -5.58 -3.45
C GLY A 748 -18.50 -5.50 -4.52
N ASP A 749 -17.36 -6.15 -4.28
CA ASP A 749 -16.24 -6.21 -5.21
C ASP A 749 -16.36 -7.44 -6.11
N PHE A 750 -16.84 -7.20 -7.33
CA PHE A 750 -16.96 -8.20 -8.39
C PHE A 750 -15.81 -8.13 -9.41
N SER A 751 -14.73 -7.40 -9.14
CA SER A 751 -13.59 -7.26 -10.06
C SER A 751 -12.89 -8.59 -10.40
N LYS A 752 -13.01 -9.60 -9.53
CA LYS A 752 -12.46 -10.95 -9.72
C LYS A 752 -13.55 -12.00 -10.01
N ILE A 753 -14.75 -11.58 -10.39
CA ILE A 753 -15.90 -12.48 -10.50
C ILE A 753 -15.70 -13.59 -11.54
N ARG A 754 -15.06 -13.32 -12.67
CA ARG A 754 -14.71 -14.38 -13.65
C ARG A 754 -13.81 -15.44 -13.01
N PHE A 755 -12.81 -15.03 -12.25
CA PHE A 755 -11.96 -15.99 -11.53
C PHE A 755 -12.78 -16.78 -10.50
N ILE A 756 -13.60 -16.11 -9.68
CA ILE A 756 -14.48 -16.74 -8.69
C ILE A 756 -15.39 -17.77 -9.36
N TYR A 757 -16.05 -17.40 -10.46
CA TYR A 757 -16.93 -18.29 -11.20
C TYR A 757 -16.19 -19.51 -11.76
N THR A 758 -15.05 -19.29 -12.44
CA THR A 758 -14.28 -20.39 -13.01
C THR A 758 -13.67 -21.31 -11.95
N TYR A 759 -13.25 -20.75 -10.82
CA TYR A 759 -12.84 -21.50 -9.64
C TYR A 759 -13.97 -22.35 -9.09
N LEU A 760 -15.15 -21.75 -8.91
CA LEU A 760 -16.36 -22.41 -8.43
C LEU A 760 -16.69 -23.63 -9.29
N ILE A 761 -16.75 -23.46 -10.62
CA ILE A 761 -17.04 -24.57 -11.53
C ILE A 761 -15.95 -25.65 -11.43
N ARG A 762 -14.68 -25.29 -11.51
CA ARG A 762 -13.59 -26.28 -11.62
C ARG A 762 -13.22 -26.97 -10.33
N LYS A 763 -13.14 -26.23 -9.24
CA LYS A 763 -12.58 -26.71 -7.97
C LYS A 763 -13.65 -27.21 -7.01
N ILE A 764 -14.89 -26.76 -7.18
CA ILE A 764 -16.00 -27.14 -6.32
C ILE A 764 -16.97 -28.05 -7.08
N VAL A 765 -17.59 -27.57 -8.17
CA VAL A 765 -18.64 -28.32 -8.89
C VAL A 765 -18.08 -29.56 -9.59
N GLN A 766 -17.11 -29.41 -10.48
CA GLN A 766 -16.48 -30.53 -11.19
C GLN A 766 -15.80 -31.50 -10.23
N ARG A 767 -15.16 -31.00 -9.16
CA ARG A 767 -14.58 -31.86 -8.13
C ARG A 767 -15.65 -32.67 -7.42
N ALA A 768 -16.77 -32.05 -7.07
CA ALA A 768 -17.90 -32.76 -6.50
C ALA A 768 -18.43 -33.82 -7.47
N MET A 769 -18.65 -33.49 -8.73
CA MET A 769 -19.17 -34.45 -9.73
C MET A 769 -18.24 -35.64 -9.98
N ASN A 770 -16.91 -35.45 -9.89
CA ASN A 770 -15.92 -36.51 -10.10
C ASN A 770 -15.57 -37.32 -8.84
N GLN A 771 -16.06 -36.95 -7.65
CA GLN A 771 -15.78 -37.67 -6.41
C GLN A 771 -16.56 -38.99 -6.36
N THR A 772 -15.82 -40.11 -6.43
CA THR A 772 -16.35 -41.48 -6.40
C THR A 772 -16.14 -42.18 -5.06
N ASP A 773 -15.74 -41.46 -4.01
CA ASP A 773 -15.51 -42.07 -2.70
C ASP A 773 -16.84 -42.54 -2.08
N PHE A 774 -16.81 -43.73 -1.48
CA PHE A 774 -18.00 -44.41 -0.95
C PHE A 774 -18.80 -43.52 0.02
N LYS A 775 -18.11 -42.72 0.84
CA LYS A 775 -18.75 -41.80 1.79
C LYS A 775 -19.56 -40.72 1.08
N THR A 776 -19.02 -40.14 0.01
CA THR A 776 -19.71 -39.14 -0.80
C THR A 776 -20.87 -39.74 -1.58
N ILE A 777 -20.71 -40.95 -2.13
CA ILE A 777 -21.80 -41.68 -2.81
C ILE A 777 -22.98 -41.93 -1.85
N CYS A 778 -22.72 -42.28 -0.59
CA CYS A 778 -23.78 -42.52 0.40
C CYS A 778 -24.40 -41.24 0.98
N THR A 779 -23.79 -40.06 0.80
CA THR A 779 -24.24 -38.81 1.43
C THR A 779 -24.81 -37.80 0.43
N ARG A 780 -24.53 -37.92 -0.87
CA ARG A 780 -25.09 -37.06 -1.91
C ARG A 780 -26.34 -37.66 -2.53
N TYR A 781 -27.44 -36.94 -2.37
CA TYR A 781 -28.73 -37.30 -2.92
C TYR A 781 -28.83 -36.88 -4.39
N GLU A 782 -29.72 -37.56 -5.11
CA GLU A 782 -29.96 -37.39 -6.55
C GLU A 782 -30.34 -35.95 -6.95
N ASP A 783 -31.06 -35.24 -6.08
CA ASP A 783 -31.44 -33.83 -6.27
C ASP A 783 -30.21 -32.92 -6.30
N THR A 784 -29.26 -33.14 -5.38
CA THR A 784 -28.01 -32.39 -5.30
C THR A 784 -27.11 -32.67 -6.50
N LEU A 785 -27.06 -33.92 -6.97
CA LEU A 785 -26.32 -34.29 -8.19
C LEU A 785 -26.92 -33.63 -9.42
N LYS A 786 -28.24 -33.65 -9.59
CA LYS A 786 -28.92 -32.95 -10.69
C LYS A 786 -28.71 -31.44 -10.64
N TRP A 787 -28.71 -30.86 -9.44
CA TRP A 787 -28.44 -29.44 -9.26
C TRP A 787 -27.01 -29.09 -9.68
N LEU A 788 -26.01 -29.83 -9.21
CA LEU A 788 -24.60 -29.64 -9.62
C LEU A 788 -24.41 -29.85 -11.13
N GLN A 789 -25.03 -30.89 -11.69
CA GLN A 789 -25.00 -31.17 -13.12
C GLN A 789 -25.61 -30.00 -13.93
N SER A 790 -26.69 -29.38 -13.44
CA SER A 790 -27.30 -28.23 -14.12
C SER A 790 -26.40 -26.99 -14.15
N ILE A 791 -25.50 -26.86 -13.16
CA ILE A 791 -24.49 -25.80 -13.10
C ILE A 791 -23.32 -26.14 -14.04
N GLU A 792 -22.85 -27.39 -14.03
CA GLU A 792 -21.74 -27.87 -14.86
C GLU A 792 -22.07 -27.84 -16.36
N GLU A 793 -23.26 -28.29 -16.74
CA GLU A 793 -23.76 -28.31 -18.13
C GLU A 793 -24.33 -26.96 -18.59
N GLU A 794 -24.26 -25.94 -17.73
CA GLU A 794 -24.78 -24.59 -17.95
C GLU A 794 -26.30 -24.52 -18.25
N THR A 795 -27.05 -25.60 -18.04
CA THR A 795 -28.48 -25.68 -18.37
C THR A 795 -29.31 -24.74 -17.51
N MET A 796 -28.88 -24.46 -16.27
CA MET A 796 -29.52 -23.49 -15.37
C MET A 796 -29.46 -22.05 -15.89
N PHE A 797 -28.43 -21.70 -16.67
CA PHE A 797 -28.18 -20.33 -17.11
C PHE A 797 -28.88 -19.98 -18.42
N LYS A 798 -29.46 -20.98 -19.10
CA LYS A 798 -30.17 -20.81 -20.37
C LYS A 798 -31.44 -19.96 -20.18
N PRO A 799 -31.78 -19.08 -21.13
CA PRO A 799 -32.97 -18.22 -21.04
C PRO A 799 -34.26 -19.00 -20.75
N GLU A 800 -34.42 -20.19 -21.35
CA GLU A 800 -35.62 -21.02 -21.16
C GLU A 800 -35.80 -21.52 -19.73
N ASN A 801 -34.70 -21.72 -19.00
CA ASN A 801 -34.69 -22.24 -17.63
C ASN A 801 -34.53 -21.14 -16.59
N CYS A 802 -34.37 -19.88 -17.01
CA CYS A 802 -34.11 -18.77 -16.10
C CYS A 802 -35.29 -18.57 -15.13
N THR A 803 -34.97 -18.46 -13.84
CA THR A 803 -35.91 -18.16 -12.74
C THR A 803 -35.52 -16.90 -11.96
N CYS A 804 -34.46 -16.22 -12.39
CA CYS A 804 -33.97 -15.00 -11.77
C CYS A 804 -34.01 -13.86 -12.78
N PHE A 805 -34.47 -12.69 -12.36
CA PHE A 805 -34.74 -11.56 -13.25
C PHE A 805 -34.37 -10.25 -12.58
N GLU A 806 -34.26 -9.19 -13.37
CA GLU A 806 -34.04 -7.85 -12.83
C GLU A 806 -35.19 -7.43 -11.91
N PRO A 807 -34.93 -6.89 -10.70
CA PRO A 807 -35.98 -6.51 -9.76
C PRO A 807 -37.05 -5.58 -10.33
N LYS A 808 -36.65 -4.60 -11.17
CA LYS A 808 -37.60 -3.69 -11.84
C LYS A 808 -38.49 -4.44 -12.84
N GLN A 809 -37.95 -5.46 -13.52
CA GLN A 809 -38.71 -6.31 -14.42
C GLN A 809 -39.72 -7.17 -13.65
N ILE A 810 -39.30 -7.81 -12.56
CA ILE A 810 -40.19 -8.56 -11.67
C ILE A 810 -41.36 -7.67 -11.21
N PHE A 811 -41.05 -6.45 -10.77
CA PHE A 811 -42.06 -5.50 -10.32
C PHE A 811 -43.08 -5.17 -11.41
N VAL A 812 -42.61 -4.75 -12.59
CA VAL A 812 -43.46 -4.36 -13.73
C VAL A 812 -44.33 -5.51 -14.21
N THR A 813 -43.80 -6.73 -14.27
CA THR A 813 -44.58 -7.90 -14.68
C THR A 813 -45.62 -8.30 -13.65
N LEU A 814 -45.35 -8.16 -12.35
CA LEU A 814 -46.24 -8.62 -11.29
C LEU A 814 -47.37 -7.64 -10.96
N VAL A 815 -47.18 -6.32 -11.11
CA VAL A 815 -48.23 -5.32 -10.80
C VAL A 815 -49.58 -5.61 -11.48
N PRO A 816 -49.65 -5.98 -12.77
CA PRO A 816 -50.90 -6.37 -13.44
C PRO A 816 -51.65 -7.54 -12.77
N PHE A 817 -50.94 -8.46 -12.12
CA PHE A 817 -51.52 -9.64 -11.47
C PHE A 817 -52.21 -9.32 -10.13
N LEU A 818 -52.05 -8.11 -9.58
CA LEU A 818 -52.72 -7.69 -8.34
C LEU A 818 -54.25 -7.71 -8.42
N ASN A 819 -54.81 -7.66 -9.64
CA ASN A 819 -56.24 -7.73 -9.85
C ASN A 819 -56.80 -9.18 -9.73
N GLN A 820 -55.94 -10.20 -9.62
CA GLN A 820 -56.36 -11.60 -9.44
C GLN A 820 -56.63 -11.91 -7.95
N VAL A 821 -57.86 -12.31 -7.61
CA VAL A 821 -58.39 -12.34 -6.23
C VAL A 821 -57.64 -13.29 -5.29
N ARG A 822 -57.12 -14.43 -5.78
CA ARG A 822 -56.60 -15.51 -4.91
C ARG A 822 -55.18 -15.26 -4.37
N THR A 823 -54.38 -14.44 -5.05
CA THR A 823 -52.95 -14.21 -4.73
C THR A 823 -52.65 -12.77 -4.30
N ARG A 824 -53.65 -11.88 -4.32
CA ARG A 824 -53.49 -10.43 -4.15
C ARG A 824 -52.72 -10.02 -2.90
N SER A 825 -53.05 -10.55 -1.72
CA SER A 825 -52.39 -10.16 -0.46
C SER A 825 -50.92 -10.60 -0.40
N ILE A 826 -50.63 -11.81 -0.90
CA ILE A 826 -49.27 -12.36 -0.92
C ILE A 826 -48.41 -11.56 -1.91
N LEU A 827 -48.97 -11.23 -3.07
CA LEU A 827 -48.30 -10.45 -4.11
C LEU A 827 -48.05 -9.01 -3.65
N ASP A 828 -49.05 -8.38 -3.03
CA ASP A 828 -48.92 -7.02 -2.49
C ASP A 828 -47.82 -6.93 -1.42
N ASN A 829 -47.77 -7.91 -0.51
CA ASN A 829 -46.70 -8.00 0.49
C ASN A 829 -45.31 -8.17 -0.15
N PHE A 830 -45.21 -8.98 -1.21
CA PHE A 830 -43.96 -9.16 -1.95
C PHE A 830 -43.52 -7.86 -2.64
N LEU A 831 -44.41 -7.18 -3.36
CA LEU A 831 -44.09 -5.93 -4.06
C LEU A 831 -43.67 -4.82 -3.07
N GLN A 832 -44.30 -4.76 -1.90
CA GLN A 832 -43.89 -3.84 -0.84
C GLN A 832 -42.48 -4.15 -0.34
N LYS A 833 -42.16 -5.43 -0.10
CA LYS A 833 -40.80 -5.86 0.28
C LYS A 833 -39.79 -5.56 -0.83
N LEU A 834 -40.16 -5.73 -2.09
CA LEU A 834 -39.30 -5.45 -3.24
C LEU A 834 -38.94 -3.96 -3.28
N ILE A 835 -39.92 -3.06 -3.17
CA ILE A 835 -39.65 -1.61 -3.13
C ILE A 835 -38.76 -1.27 -1.93
N HIS A 836 -39.07 -1.80 -0.75
CA HIS A 836 -38.28 -1.58 0.45
C HIS A 836 -36.82 -2.03 0.27
N CYS A 837 -36.59 -3.21 -0.33
CA CYS A 837 -35.27 -3.76 -0.64
C CYS A 837 -34.50 -2.88 -1.64
N LEU A 838 -35.14 -2.47 -2.74
CA LEU A 838 -34.53 -1.57 -3.74
C LEU A 838 -34.09 -0.23 -3.13
N SER A 839 -34.79 0.19 -2.09
CA SER A 839 -34.56 1.45 -1.37
C SER A 839 -33.44 1.38 -0.32
N GLN A 840 -33.02 0.17 0.10
CA GLN A 840 -31.97 0.05 1.14
C GLN A 840 -30.61 0.56 0.64
N PRO A 841 -29.73 1.12 1.50
CA PRO A 841 -28.36 1.49 1.15
C PRO A 841 -27.44 0.25 1.18
N GLN A 842 -27.80 -0.78 0.42
CA GLN A 842 -27.05 -2.05 0.34
C GLN A 842 -26.44 -2.22 -1.04
N ASN A 843 -25.44 -3.11 -1.14
CA ASN A 843 -24.89 -3.57 -2.41
C ASN A 843 -26.02 -4.01 -3.37
N GLU A 844 -26.03 -3.46 -4.59
CA GLU A 844 -27.03 -3.76 -5.64
C GLU A 844 -27.11 -5.26 -5.98
N TYR A 845 -26.00 -6.00 -5.92
CA TYR A 845 -25.98 -7.45 -6.13
C TYR A 845 -26.65 -8.21 -4.97
N ILE A 846 -26.46 -7.76 -3.73
CA ILE A 846 -27.17 -8.31 -2.56
C ILE A 846 -28.66 -8.05 -2.70
N LYS A 847 -29.08 -6.83 -3.08
CA LYS A 847 -30.49 -6.52 -3.34
C LYS A 847 -31.07 -7.43 -4.42
N TRP A 848 -30.35 -7.59 -5.53
CA TRP A 848 -30.75 -8.47 -6.63
C TRP A 848 -30.96 -9.90 -6.14
N ILE A 849 -30.04 -10.44 -5.34
CA ILE A 849 -30.14 -11.79 -4.77
C ILE A 849 -31.33 -11.90 -3.80
N GLN A 850 -31.49 -10.96 -2.88
CA GLN A 850 -32.60 -10.94 -1.92
C GLN A 850 -33.96 -10.95 -2.62
N VAL A 851 -34.15 -10.06 -3.61
CA VAL A 851 -35.40 -9.96 -4.39
C VAL A 851 -35.67 -11.28 -5.10
N ASN A 852 -34.65 -11.88 -5.72
CA ASN A 852 -34.81 -13.13 -6.46
C ASN A 852 -35.02 -14.35 -5.54
N ILE A 853 -34.48 -14.37 -4.32
CA ILE A 853 -34.79 -15.37 -3.29
C ILE A 853 -36.28 -15.28 -2.91
N GLU A 854 -36.76 -14.09 -2.57
CA GLU A 854 -38.17 -13.88 -2.22
C GLU A 854 -39.10 -14.17 -3.40
N PHE A 855 -38.69 -13.84 -4.62
CA PHE A 855 -39.46 -14.13 -5.82
C PHE A 855 -39.58 -15.63 -6.07
N ASN A 856 -38.50 -16.39 -5.96
CA ASN A 856 -38.55 -17.85 -6.09
C ASN A 856 -39.38 -18.49 -4.96
N ARG A 857 -39.29 -17.98 -3.73
CA ARG A 857 -40.18 -18.40 -2.63
C ARG A 857 -41.65 -18.10 -2.93
N LEU A 858 -41.95 -16.93 -3.50
CA LEU A 858 -43.30 -16.56 -3.93
C LEU A 858 -43.85 -17.55 -4.97
N LEU A 859 -43.07 -17.86 -6.00
CA LEU A 859 -43.47 -18.79 -7.07
C LEU A 859 -43.69 -20.23 -6.57
N ASN A 860 -43.01 -20.63 -5.49
CA ASN A 860 -43.15 -21.96 -4.89
C ASN A 860 -44.24 -22.04 -3.80
N LYS A 861 -44.92 -20.94 -3.45
CA LYS A 861 -46.06 -20.98 -2.53
C LYS A 861 -47.25 -21.67 -3.19
N ALA A 862 -47.97 -22.49 -2.41
CA ALA A 862 -49.18 -23.19 -2.85
C ALA A 862 -50.31 -22.26 -3.38
N ALA A 863 -50.23 -20.96 -3.11
CA ALA A 863 -51.15 -19.95 -3.64
C ALA A 863 -50.98 -19.70 -5.15
N PHE A 864 -49.80 -19.96 -5.72
CA PHE A 864 -49.56 -19.90 -7.17
C PHE A 864 -49.79 -21.27 -7.79
N SER A 865 -50.77 -21.37 -8.69
CA SER A 865 -50.93 -22.57 -9.49
C SER A 865 -49.77 -22.73 -10.49
N PHE A 866 -49.48 -23.96 -10.91
CA PHE A 866 -48.46 -24.25 -11.94
C PHE A 866 -48.66 -23.39 -13.20
N LYS A 867 -49.91 -23.24 -13.65
CA LYS A 867 -50.25 -22.41 -14.80
C LYS A 867 -49.91 -20.92 -14.60
N GLN A 868 -50.22 -20.35 -13.43
CA GLN A 868 -49.87 -18.96 -13.12
C GLN A 868 -48.37 -18.74 -13.01
N ARG A 869 -47.65 -19.72 -12.43
CA ARG A 869 -46.18 -19.70 -12.37
C ARG A 869 -45.58 -19.66 -13.77
N GLU A 870 -46.01 -20.56 -14.66
CA GLU A 870 -45.52 -20.58 -16.05
C GLU A 870 -45.94 -19.33 -16.82
N GLU A 871 -47.12 -18.78 -16.56
CA GLU A 871 -47.55 -17.50 -17.16
C GLU A 871 -46.64 -16.34 -16.75
N VAL A 872 -46.33 -16.18 -15.46
CA VAL A 872 -45.40 -15.15 -14.97
C VAL A 872 -43.99 -15.37 -15.53
N LEU A 873 -43.47 -16.60 -15.49
CA LEU A 873 -42.14 -16.92 -15.99
C LEU A 873 -42.03 -16.71 -17.50
N SER A 874 -43.05 -17.08 -18.28
CA SER A 874 -43.06 -16.85 -19.73
C SER A 874 -43.07 -15.36 -20.08
N GLN A 875 -43.83 -14.54 -19.35
CA GLN A 875 -43.81 -13.08 -19.53
C GLN A 875 -42.44 -12.48 -19.18
N LEU A 876 -41.80 -12.95 -18.10
CA LEU A 876 -40.47 -12.47 -17.72
C LEU A 876 -39.38 -12.91 -18.71
N ARG A 877 -39.45 -14.14 -19.24
CA ARG A 877 -38.49 -14.67 -20.22
C ARG A 877 -38.61 -14.01 -21.59
N GLN A 878 -39.82 -13.59 -21.97
CA GLN A 878 -40.09 -12.94 -23.26
C GLN A 878 -40.06 -11.40 -23.18
N GLY A 879 -40.12 -10.84 -21.98
CA GLY A 879 -40.23 -9.41 -21.76
C GLY A 879 -38.95 -8.67 -22.16
N PRO A 880 -39.05 -7.52 -22.86
CA PRO A 880 -37.89 -6.67 -23.11
C PRO A 880 -37.33 -6.12 -21.80
N GLN A 881 -36.10 -5.60 -21.86
CA GLN A 881 -35.52 -4.87 -20.74
C GLN A 881 -36.44 -3.70 -20.38
N VAL A 882 -36.87 -3.64 -19.12
CA VAL A 882 -37.82 -2.64 -18.64
C VAL A 882 -37.14 -1.27 -18.59
N SER A 883 -37.76 -0.28 -19.24
CA SER A 883 -37.26 1.09 -19.19
C SER A 883 -37.57 1.72 -17.82
N GLU A 884 -36.78 2.72 -17.43
CA GLU A 884 -37.02 3.46 -16.19
C GLU A 884 -38.43 4.07 -16.15
N LYS A 885 -38.89 4.54 -17.31
CA LYS A 885 -40.24 5.07 -17.50
C LYS A 885 -41.32 4.03 -17.18
N ASP A 886 -41.17 2.82 -17.68
CA ASP A 886 -42.15 1.74 -17.46
C ASP A 886 -42.19 1.34 -15.98
N PHE A 887 -41.02 1.29 -15.32
CA PHE A 887 -40.93 1.04 -13.89
C PHE A 887 -41.65 2.12 -13.08
N LEU A 888 -41.35 3.40 -13.31
CA LEU A 888 -41.98 4.52 -12.60
C LEU A 888 -43.50 4.57 -12.86
N GLN A 889 -43.94 4.24 -14.07
CA GLN A 889 -45.36 4.15 -14.40
C GLN A 889 -46.05 3.04 -13.61
N GLN A 890 -45.49 1.83 -13.57
CA GLN A 890 -46.06 0.73 -12.78
C GLN A 890 -45.96 0.97 -11.28
N LEU A 891 -44.91 1.65 -10.81
CA LEU A 891 -44.79 2.06 -9.42
C LEU A 891 -45.93 3.01 -9.04
N SER A 892 -46.23 3.99 -9.89
CA SER A 892 -47.36 4.90 -9.70
C SER A 892 -48.69 4.13 -9.64
N VAL A 893 -48.91 3.16 -10.54
CA VAL A 893 -50.11 2.28 -10.53
C VAL A 893 -50.20 1.48 -9.23
N TYR A 894 -49.08 0.91 -8.78
CA TYR A 894 -49.00 0.17 -7.52
C TYR A 894 -49.33 1.05 -6.31
N LEU A 895 -48.74 2.25 -6.23
CA LEU A 895 -48.98 3.19 -5.13
C LEU A 895 -50.46 3.60 -5.08
N VAL A 896 -51.05 4.01 -6.21
CA VAL A 896 -52.49 4.31 -6.30
C VAL A 896 -53.32 3.15 -5.76
N HIS A 897 -53.01 1.92 -6.17
CA HIS A 897 -53.70 0.73 -5.68
C HIS A 897 -53.54 0.54 -4.17
N LYS A 898 -52.32 0.66 -3.64
CA LYS A 898 -52.01 0.46 -2.21
C LYS A 898 -52.66 1.51 -1.33
N LEU A 899 -52.53 2.78 -1.69
CA LEU A 899 -53.13 3.90 -0.95
C LEU A 899 -54.66 3.80 -0.93
N SER A 900 -55.27 3.35 -2.04
CA SER A 900 -56.72 3.11 -2.09
C SER A 900 -57.16 2.02 -1.10
N ILE A 901 -56.37 0.96 -0.92
CA ILE A 901 -56.66 -0.09 0.07
C ILE A 901 -56.48 0.45 1.50
N ILE A 902 -55.39 1.16 1.79
CA ILE A 902 -55.11 1.72 3.12
C ILE A 902 -56.22 2.70 3.53
N ASN A 903 -56.62 3.58 2.62
CA ASN A 903 -57.68 4.57 2.85
C ASN A 903 -58.99 3.88 3.28
N LEU A 904 -59.35 2.78 2.63
CA LEU A 904 -60.57 2.04 2.95
C LEU A 904 -60.47 1.21 4.22
N GLN A 905 -59.35 0.52 4.45
CA GLN A 905 -59.15 -0.24 5.68
C GLN A 905 -59.25 0.65 6.93
N MET A 906 -58.80 1.90 6.83
CA MET A 906 -58.88 2.87 7.93
C MET A 906 -60.27 3.51 8.03
N GLY A 907 -60.96 3.75 6.91
CA GLY A 907 -62.34 4.23 6.90
C GLY A 907 -63.37 3.23 7.45
N HIS A 908 -63.09 1.93 7.32
CA HIS A 908 -64.01 0.85 7.74
C HIS A 908 -63.73 0.28 9.14
N LYS A 909 -62.61 0.62 9.79
CA LYS A 909 -62.36 0.21 11.20
C LYS A 909 -63.44 0.70 12.18
N SER A 910 -64.23 1.71 11.82
CA SER A 910 -65.38 2.20 12.59
C SER A 910 -66.70 1.47 12.33
N GLN A 911 -66.78 0.58 11.34
CA GLN A 911 -67.97 -0.20 11.01
C GLN A 911 -67.62 -1.69 11.14
N GLY A 912 -68.23 -2.39 12.11
CA GLY A 912 -67.87 -3.78 12.47
C GLY A 912 -67.95 -4.81 11.33
N LEU A 913 -67.58 -6.07 11.63
CA LEU A 913 -67.29 -7.20 10.73
C LEU A 913 -68.31 -7.51 9.59
N PHE A 914 -69.50 -6.91 9.60
CA PHE A 914 -70.61 -7.19 8.67
C PHE A 914 -71.10 -5.94 7.90
N GLY A 915 -70.41 -4.81 7.97
CA GLY A 915 -70.96 -3.50 7.59
C GLY A 915 -70.91 -3.08 6.12
N VAL A 916 -70.24 -3.83 5.22
CA VAL A 916 -70.00 -3.35 3.84
C VAL A 916 -70.36 -4.40 2.81
N ASP A 917 -71.33 -4.08 1.96
CA ASP A 917 -71.61 -4.86 0.74
C ASP A 917 -70.34 -4.88 -0.14
N PRO A 918 -69.83 -6.06 -0.56
CA PRO A 918 -68.70 -6.17 -1.48
C PRO A 918 -68.82 -5.28 -2.73
N GLY A 919 -70.05 -5.00 -3.19
CA GLY A 919 -70.32 -4.06 -4.28
C GLY A 919 -69.92 -2.62 -3.94
N GLN A 920 -70.32 -2.13 -2.75
CA GLN A 920 -69.98 -0.78 -2.27
C GLN A 920 -68.48 -0.64 -2.01
N TYR A 921 -67.83 -1.66 -1.45
CA TYR A 921 -66.39 -1.66 -1.21
C TYR A 921 -65.59 -1.47 -2.51
N ASN A 922 -65.96 -2.20 -3.57
CA ASN A 922 -65.30 -2.08 -4.87
C ASN A 922 -65.56 -0.73 -5.55
N GLN A 923 -66.74 -0.14 -5.34
CA GLN A 923 -67.07 1.19 -5.88
C GLN A 923 -66.24 2.28 -5.19
N GLN A 924 -66.12 2.23 -3.87
CA GLN A 924 -65.27 3.17 -3.12
C GLN A 924 -63.79 3.04 -3.49
N ILE A 925 -63.27 1.81 -3.73
CA ILE A 925 -61.90 1.62 -4.28
C ILE A 925 -61.76 2.37 -5.60
N LYS A 926 -62.72 2.24 -6.51
CA LYS A 926 -62.65 2.87 -7.83
C LYS A 926 -62.64 4.39 -7.74
N GLU A 927 -63.44 4.96 -6.84
CA GLU A 927 -63.51 6.42 -6.63
C GLU A 927 -62.19 6.98 -6.08
N VAL A 928 -61.63 6.33 -5.05
CA VAL A 928 -60.32 6.74 -4.48
C VAL A 928 -59.21 6.59 -5.51
N LYS A 929 -59.18 5.47 -6.26
CA LYS A 929 -58.20 5.27 -7.34
C LYS A 929 -58.27 6.38 -8.38
N LYS A 930 -59.49 6.76 -8.80
CA LYS A 930 -59.69 7.82 -9.79
C LYS A 930 -59.14 9.16 -9.30
N SER A 931 -59.45 9.53 -8.05
CA SER A 931 -58.95 10.77 -7.43
C SER A 931 -57.42 10.82 -7.36
N LEU A 932 -56.78 9.72 -6.96
CA LEU A 932 -55.32 9.63 -6.89
C LEU A 932 -54.67 9.68 -8.28
N GLN A 933 -55.30 9.09 -9.30
CA GLN A 933 -54.79 9.11 -10.68
C GLN A 933 -54.83 10.50 -11.33
N GLU A 934 -55.81 11.33 -10.98
CA GLU A 934 -55.95 12.70 -11.51
C GLU A 934 -54.80 13.64 -11.08
N HIS A 935 -54.07 13.30 -10.01
CA HIS A 935 -52.99 14.11 -9.45
C HIS A 935 -51.59 13.54 -9.77
N LEU A 936 -51.51 12.44 -10.51
CA LEU A 936 -50.22 11.89 -10.95
C LEU A 936 -49.73 12.63 -12.21
N PRO A 937 -48.40 12.82 -12.36
CA PRO A 937 -47.83 13.37 -13.58
C PRO A 937 -48.20 12.51 -14.78
N THR A 938 -48.50 13.14 -15.92
CA THR A 938 -48.79 12.42 -17.16
C THR A 938 -47.58 11.60 -17.60
N SER A 939 -47.84 10.49 -18.30
CA SER A 939 -46.82 9.58 -18.82
C SER A 939 -45.81 10.26 -19.77
N GLU A 940 -46.15 11.43 -20.33
CA GLU A 940 -45.23 12.29 -21.10
C GLU A 940 -44.31 13.11 -20.19
N SER A 941 -44.79 13.61 -19.05
CA SER A 941 -43.99 14.36 -18.06
C SER A 941 -42.90 13.50 -17.42
N ILE A 942 -43.19 12.22 -17.18
CA ILE A 942 -42.25 11.23 -16.60
C ILE A 942 -41.01 11.04 -17.49
N ALA A 943 -41.12 11.26 -18.81
CA ALA A 943 -40.05 10.96 -19.76
C ALA A 943 -38.95 12.04 -19.86
N THR A 944 -39.16 13.24 -19.33
CA THR A 944 -38.26 14.40 -19.53
C THR A 944 -37.47 14.79 -18.29
N GLN A 945 -37.77 14.21 -17.13
CA GLN A 945 -37.15 14.54 -15.86
C GLN A 945 -36.34 13.35 -15.33
N GLY A 946 -35.20 13.61 -14.69
CA GLY A 946 -34.38 12.55 -14.06
C GLY A 946 -35.17 11.80 -12.98
N GLU A 947 -34.80 10.54 -12.72
CA GLU A 947 -35.52 9.57 -11.84
C GLU A 947 -35.95 10.18 -10.49
N LYS A 948 -35.03 10.87 -9.81
CA LYS A 948 -35.26 11.48 -8.48
C LYS A 948 -36.35 12.57 -8.52
N ASN A 949 -36.34 13.41 -9.56
CA ASN A 949 -37.33 14.49 -9.69
C ASN A 949 -38.72 13.92 -9.98
N THR A 950 -38.79 12.90 -10.82
CA THR A 950 -40.06 12.24 -11.16
C THR A 950 -40.67 11.54 -9.95
N LEU A 951 -39.86 10.86 -9.14
CA LEU A 951 -40.31 10.26 -7.87
C LEU A 951 -40.85 11.33 -6.90
N ASN A 952 -40.13 12.44 -6.73
CA ASN A 952 -40.58 13.56 -5.87
C ASN A 952 -41.95 14.11 -6.31
N GLU A 953 -42.14 14.32 -7.62
CA GLU A 953 -43.42 14.82 -8.14
C GLU A 953 -44.55 13.77 -8.00
N ILE A 954 -44.26 12.47 -8.13
CA ILE A 954 -45.22 11.40 -7.84
C ILE A 954 -45.65 11.47 -6.36
N PHE A 955 -44.71 11.51 -5.42
CA PHE A 955 -45.01 11.58 -3.99
C PHE A 955 -45.80 12.84 -3.62
N LYS A 956 -45.38 13.99 -4.15
CA LYS A 956 -46.05 15.27 -3.96
C LYS A 956 -47.47 15.27 -4.50
N GLY A 957 -47.69 14.77 -5.72
CA GLY A 957 -49.03 14.66 -6.32
C GLY A 957 -49.96 13.76 -5.51
N LEU A 958 -49.46 12.61 -5.05
CA LEU A 958 -50.22 11.69 -4.20
C LEU A 958 -50.57 12.31 -2.84
N LYS A 959 -49.63 13.02 -2.19
CA LYS A 959 -49.88 13.74 -0.93
C LYS A 959 -50.93 14.84 -1.09
N GLN A 960 -50.85 15.63 -2.17
CA GLN A 960 -51.84 16.68 -2.47
C GLN A 960 -53.25 16.11 -2.65
N SER A 961 -53.39 15.01 -3.38
CA SER A 961 -54.68 14.32 -3.57
C SER A 961 -55.30 13.89 -2.22
N MET A 962 -54.48 13.44 -1.28
CA MET A 962 -54.94 13.01 0.05
C MET A 962 -55.28 14.18 0.98
N GLN A 963 -54.62 15.34 0.85
CA GLN A 963 -54.95 16.53 1.65
C GLN A 963 -56.36 17.08 1.34
N HIS A 964 -56.87 16.87 0.12
CA HIS A 964 -58.21 17.28 -0.26
C HIS A 964 -59.32 16.35 0.27
N THR A 965 -58.99 15.15 0.75
CA THR A 965 -59.95 14.21 1.34
C THR A 965 -60.04 14.40 2.86
N LYS A 966 -61.11 15.04 3.36
CA LYS A 966 -61.35 15.34 4.79
C LYS A 966 -61.70 14.10 5.65
N SER A 967 -60.91 13.03 5.60
CA SER A 967 -61.12 11.82 6.41
C SER A 967 -59.91 11.52 7.31
N GLY A 968 -60.15 10.92 8.48
CA GLY A 968 -59.08 10.44 9.36
C GLY A 968 -58.16 9.39 8.69
N ALA A 969 -58.63 8.77 7.61
CA ALA A 969 -57.83 7.86 6.79
C ALA A 969 -56.73 8.58 5.97
N SER A 970 -56.85 9.89 5.73
CA SER A 970 -55.83 10.69 5.03
C SER A 970 -54.49 10.72 5.76
N HIS A 971 -54.49 10.78 7.10
CA HIS A 971 -53.25 10.81 7.89
C HIS A 971 -52.44 9.52 7.75
N ALA A 972 -53.08 8.35 7.87
CA ALA A 972 -52.38 7.07 7.73
C ALA A 972 -51.80 6.84 6.32
N VAL A 973 -52.45 7.40 5.29
CA VAL A 973 -51.97 7.34 3.91
C VAL A 973 -50.78 8.26 3.71
N ILE A 974 -50.81 9.47 4.29
CA ILE A 974 -49.68 10.41 4.29
C ILE A 974 -48.49 9.82 5.06
N ASP A 975 -48.71 9.25 6.26
CA ASP A 975 -47.66 8.60 7.05
C ASP A 975 -46.99 7.45 6.28
N TYR A 976 -47.79 6.67 5.53
CA TYR A 976 -47.27 5.62 4.65
C TYR A 976 -46.42 6.19 3.51
N LEU A 977 -46.89 7.28 2.87
CA LEU A 977 -46.13 7.96 1.82
C LEU A 977 -44.85 8.58 2.35
N ASP A 978 -44.87 9.22 3.52
CA ASP A 978 -43.67 9.77 4.18
C ASP A 978 -42.67 8.65 4.49
N THR A 979 -43.15 7.53 5.01
CA THR A 979 -42.30 6.36 5.29
C THR A 979 -41.65 5.84 4.00
N LEU A 980 -42.43 5.71 2.93
CA LEU A 980 -41.93 5.20 1.65
C LEU A 980 -41.01 6.20 0.93
N GLU A 981 -41.34 7.49 0.98
CA GLU A 981 -40.55 8.57 0.44
C GLU A 981 -39.21 8.66 1.17
N ASN A 982 -39.21 8.55 2.50
CA ASN A 982 -37.99 8.45 3.29
C ASN A 982 -37.18 7.22 2.89
N TRP A 983 -37.79 6.05 2.65
CA TRP A 983 -37.04 4.89 2.15
C TRP A 983 -36.39 5.16 0.78
N ILE A 984 -37.16 5.65 -0.19
CA ILE A 984 -36.72 5.79 -1.58
C ILE A 984 -35.73 6.97 -1.76
N LEU A 985 -35.95 8.08 -1.05
CA LEU A 985 -35.19 9.32 -1.22
C LEU A 985 -34.03 9.49 -0.24
N ALA A 986 -33.98 8.76 0.89
CA ALA A 986 -32.84 8.77 1.82
C ALA A 986 -31.56 8.12 1.24
N LYS A 987 -31.57 7.78 -0.06
CA LYS A 987 -30.44 7.25 -0.85
C LYS A 987 -29.14 8.05 -0.72
N ASP A 988 -29.18 9.27 -0.18
CA ASP A 988 -28.02 10.14 0.06
C ASP A 988 -27.75 10.46 1.55
N GLU A 989 -28.59 10.06 2.50
CA GLU A 989 -28.55 10.60 3.88
C GLU A 989 -28.27 9.61 5.02
N SER A 990 -28.21 8.29 4.79
CA SER A 990 -27.90 7.35 5.90
C SER A 990 -27.27 6.02 5.47
N CYS A 991 -25.94 5.88 5.62
CA CYS A 991 -25.26 4.59 5.79
C CYS A 991 -24.97 4.26 7.28
N ASP A 992 -25.61 4.97 8.22
CA ASP A 992 -25.39 4.82 9.66
C ASP A 992 -26.38 3.83 10.29
N VAL A 993 -26.22 2.52 10.08
CA VAL A 993 -26.69 1.51 11.06
C VAL A 993 -25.69 0.36 11.15
N ALA A 994 -25.09 0.21 12.33
CA ALA A 994 -24.12 -0.82 12.66
C ALA A 994 -24.66 -2.25 12.48
N VAL A 995 -23.95 -3.06 11.68
CA VAL A 995 -24.00 -4.52 11.79
C VAL A 995 -23.02 -4.93 12.89
N GLN A 996 -23.53 -5.45 14.00
CA GLN A 996 -22.67 -6.08 15.00
C GLN A 996 -22.05 -7.36 14.40
N PRO A 997 -20.73 -7.55 14.48
CA PRO A 997 -20.13 -8.82 14.11
C PRO A 997 -20.48 -9.86 15.17
N VAL A 998 -21.23 -10.88 14.78
CA VAL A 998 -21.37 -12.12 15.57
C VAL A 998 -20.04 -12.86 15.45
N VAL A 999 -19.21 -12.75 16.48
CA VAL A 999 -18.03 -13.61 16.64
C VAL A 999 -18.53 -15.00 17.02
N SER A 1000 -18.26 -15.98 16.16
CA SER A 1000 -18.25 -17.41 16.50
C SER A 1000 -16.95 -18.04 16.06
#